data_AF-A0A1Y1RL02-F1
#
_entry.id   AF-A0A1Y1RL02-F1
#
_cell.length_a   1.000
_cell.length_b   1.000
_cell.length_c   1.000
_cell.angle_alpha   90.00
_cell.angle_beta   90.00
_cell.angle_gamma   90.00
#
_symmetry.space_group_name_H-M   'P 1'
#
loop_
_entity.id
_entity.type
_entity.pdbx_description
1 polymer ?
#
loop_
_entity_poly.entity_id
_entity_poly.type
_entity_poly.pdbx_seq_one_letter_code
_entity_poly.pdbx_strand_id
1 'polypeptide(L)'
;MRKTIILLLSLLWFSGQLYADSGDPQLQSRHEFCSMKGHFSANLLDQITDDIPGQENFDVLEYGIELNLTDYINHRIVGSLTMRAAATLDGISSAQLHFANNMTVHGVGAAGTGYTHINQGPLNSYIDITLDRAYQSGEIFEVSVSYSGQPEETGLQSFAFDYHNGVPLITTLSEPYGARSWWPCKDIPSDKADQVDLIVTVPDNLVVSSNGVLLSDTDNGDGSRTFHWRESYPICTYLVSIAVTNYAVQRDYYINADNDSLPIYYYVYPEVQAIAFDHFSTTPDILGALVTYFGEYPFMDEKYGNTMFPWGGAMEHQTNTSYGAHLIYSDYYRYVNTHEITHQWFGDLISPESWNHIWLNEGFASYGEALWTEYLYPNSDAYKDYMLGMQHVQDTDDGSIYVPDEMLNDIGRIFSGRLSYDKGAWALHMLRHVMGDDDFFEALQTYRFDPALMYGTATTEDFQAHAEEADGVDLDWFFDEWIYGEYHPKYNWGWTHRENPDGGYTLNVLIEQVQSWQLFKMPIDLIASFGGGDEMTIVAWDSLASQQFTYIVDSEPTGVQFDPREWILRTANQIAVGIDDNGVATYHNMLAQNFPNPFNPETVIYFQLTEPQNVRMEIYDINGRRVKTLMDQSISRGSHSVRWNGVNDQGDSVNSGIYFYRLTGESFQDTKRMTFIK
;
A
#
# COMPACT_ATOMS: atom_id res chain seq x y z
N MET A 1 -54.72 -21.21 7.64
CA MET A 1 -53.53 -21.98 7.23
C MET A 1 -52.42 -20.95 6.99
N ARG A 2 -51.52 -20.79 7.96
CA ARG A 2 -50.45 -19.78 7.96
C ARG A 2 -49.40 -20.18 6.92
N LYS A 3 -48.96 -19.26 6.05
CA LYS A 3 -47.72 -19.39 5.29
C LYS A 3 -46.78 -18.29 5.78
N THR A 4 -45.71 -18.74 6.42
CA THR A 4 -44.60 -17.99 6.98
C THR A 4 -43.79 -17.38 5.84
N ILE A 5 -43.56 -16.07 5.89
CA ILE A 5 -42.56 -15.36 5.08
C ILE A 5 -41.23 -15.49 5.85
N ILE A 6 -40.23 -16.10 5.23
CA ILE A 6 -38.87 -16.14 5.76
C ILE A 6 -38.17 -14.88 5.22
N LEU A 7 -37.91 -13.92 6.10
CA LEU A 7 -36.92 -12.85 5.87
C LEU A 7 -35.53 -13.50 5.97
N LEU A 8 -34.75 -13.43 4.90
CA LEU A 8 -33.31 -13.67 4.94
C LEU A 8 -32.63 -12.38 5.39
N LEU A 9 -32.35 -12.29 6.69
CA LEU A 9 -31.36 -11.37 7.25
C LEU A 9 -29.99 -12.02 7.04
N SER A 10 -29.19 -11.48 6.13
CA SER A 10 -27.77 -11.82 5.99
C SER A 10 -26.98 -11.19 7.14
N LEU A 11 -26.95 -11.88 8.28
CA LEU A 11 -25.94 -11.68 9.32
C LEU A 11 -24.68 -12.40 8.86
N LEU A 12 -23.71 -11.65 8.31
CA LEU A 12 -22.35 -12.12 8.11
C LEU A 12 -21.74 -12.38 9.50
N TRP A 13 -21.62 -13.66 9.86
CA TRP A 13 -20.79 -14.11 10.96
C TRP A 13 -19.36 -14.14 10.47
N PHE A 14 -18.58 -13.10 10.79
CA PHE A 14 -17.13 -13.11 10.68
C PHE A 14 -16.56 -14.13 11.66
N SER A 15 -15.92 -15.18 11.15
CA SER A 15 -15.06 -16.03 11.96
C SER A 15 -13.73 -15.31 12.15
N GLY A 16 -13.57 -14.67 13.31
CA GLY A 16 -12.26 -14.19 13.76
C GLY A 16 -11.31 -15.39 13.90
N GLN A 17 -10.36 -15.50 12.97
CA GLN A 17 -9.12 -16.22 13.23
C GLN A 17 -8.24 -15.32 14.08
N LEU A 18 -7.73 -15.91 15.15
CA LEU A 18 -6.83 -15.31 16.12
C LEU A 18 -5.52 -14.91 15.44
N TYR A 19 -5.44 -13.67 14.96
CA TYR A 19 -4.16 -12.97 14.80
C TYR A 19 -3.76 -12.43 16.17
N ALA A 20 -2.52 -12.69 16.55
CA ALA A 20 -1.97 -12.24 17.82
C ALA A 20 -1.73 -10.73 17.76
N ASP A 21 -2.70 -9.96 18.25
CA ASP A 21 -2.56 -8.73 19.03
C ASP A 21 -1.42 -7.76 18.61
N SER A 22 -1.54 -7.16 17.42
CA SER A 22 -0.88 -5.88 17.10
C SER A 22 -1.74 -4.75 17.66
N GLY A 23 -1.48 -4.35 18.90
CA GLY A 23 -2.36 -3.54 19.76
C GLY A 23 -2.64 -2.08 19.38
N ASP A 24 -2.77 -1.74 18.10
CA ASP A 24 -3.30 -0.44 17.65
C ASP A 24 -4.58 -0.60 16.79
N PRO A 25 -5.76 -0.17 17.28
CA PRO A 25 -6.99 -0.15 16.51
C PRO A 25 -6.87 0.57 15.15
N GLN A 26 -5.97 1.55 15.02
CA GLN A 26 -5.79 2.32 13.78
C GLN A 26 -5.13 1.49 12.67
N LEU A 27 -4.13 0.67 13.02
CA LEU A 27 -3.46 -0.22 12.06
C LEU A 27 -4.38 -1.35 11.58
N GLN A 28 -5.27 -1.83 12.46
CA GLN A 28 -6.29 -2.80 12.07
C GLN A 28 -7.29 -2.20 11.07
N SER A 29 -7.75 -0.97 11.30
CA SER A 29 -8.61 -0.24 10.36
C SER A 29 -7.91 0.06 9.02
N ARG A 30 -6.59 0.23 9.01
CA ARG A 30 -5.80 0.34 7.79
C ARG A 30 -5.79 -0.92 6.95
N HIS A 31 -5.48 -2.06 7.56
CA HIS A 31 -5.48 -3.32 6.83
C HIS A 31 -6.85 -3.61 6.24
N GLU A 32 -7.92 -3.36 7.02
CA GLU A 32 -9.29 -3.42 6.52
C GLU A 32 -9.47 -2.52 5.28
N PHE A 33 -9.06 -1.25 5.35
CA PHE A 33 -9.11 -0.30 4.24
C PHE A 33 -8.38 -0.78 2.97
N CYS A 34 -7.08 -1.10 3.04
CA CYS A 34 -6.31 -1.56 1.87
C CYS A 34 -6.88 -2.87 1.30
N SER A 35 -7.35 -3.75 2.18
CA SER A 35 -7.99 -4.99 1.78
C SER A 35 -9.35 -4.80 1.12
N MET A 36 -9.99 -3.63 1.27
CA MET A 36 -11.30 -3.36 0.65
C MET A 36 -11.23 -3.31 -0.86
N LYS A 37 -10.19 -2.72 -1.49
CA LYS A 37 -10.03 -2.79 -2.96
C LYS A 37 -9.88 -4.26 -3.43
N GLY A 38 -9.18 -5.10 -2.66
CA GLY A 38 -8.89 -6.50 -2.99
C GLY A 38 -9.90 -7.58 -2.57
N HIS A 39 -10.85 -7.31 -1.65
CA HIS A 39 -11.74 -8.33 -1.06
C HIS A 39 -13.10 -8.52 -1.74
N PHE A 40 -13.39 -7.82 -2.84
CA PHE A 40 -14.65 -8.00 -3.54
C PHE A 40 -14.61 -9.22 -4.47
N SER A 41 -15.39 -10.26 -4.14
CA SER A 41 -15.51 -11.45 -4.98
C SER A 41 -16.27 -11.14 -6.28
N ALA A 42 -15.50 -11.08 -7.37
CA ALA A 42 -15.44 -12.13 -8.39
C ALA A 42 -16.74 -12.48 -9.13
N ASN A 43 -16.79 -12.06 -10.41
CA ASN A 43 -17.15 -12.94 -11.54
C ASN A 43 -16.93 -12.25 -12.90
N LEU A 44 -17.10 -10.92 -12.98
CA LEU A 44 -16.97 -10.18 -14.25
C LEU A 44 -15.57 -9.60 -14.47
N LEU A 45 -15.01 -8.94 -13.45
CA LEU A 45 -13.71 -8.27 -13.56
C LEU A 45 -12.55 -9.28 -13.69
N ASP A 46 -12.64 -10.43 -13.00
CA ASP A 46 -11.66 -11.53 -13.08
C ASP A 46 -11.55 -12.22 -14.46
N GLN A 47 -12.41 -11.83 -15.39
CA GLN A 47 -12.43 -12.32 -16.76
C GLN A 47 -12.04 -11.23 -17.76
N ILE A 48 -11.65 -10.03 -17.29
CA ILE A 48 -11.34 -8.92 -18.18
C ILE A 48 -10.02 -9.16 -18.91
N THR A 49 -10.04 -8.81 -20.20
CA THR A 49 -8.86 -8.71 -21.05
C THR A 49 -8.82 -7.30 -21.62
N ASP A 50 -7.72 -6.57 -21.40
CA ASP A 50 -7.59 -5.19 -21.91
C ASP A 50 -7.00 -5.10 -23.32
N ASP A 51 -6.55 -6.23 -23.88
CA ASP A 51 -5.98 -6.27 -25.21
C ASP A 51 -7.08 -6.25 -26.28
N ILE A 52 -7.45 -5.04 -26.70
CA ILE A 52 -8.22 -4.81 -27.93
C ILE A 52 -7.25 -4.42 -29.06
N PRO A 53 -7.20 -5.23 -30.13
CA PRO A 53 -6.43 -4.86 -31.31
C PRO A 53 -6.86 -3.51 -31.89
N GLY A 54 -5.91 -2.59 -32.02
CA GLY A 54 -6.06 -1.32 -32.71
C GLY A 54 -6.26 -0.10 -31.82
N GLN A 55 -6.37 -0.26 -30.50
CA GLN A 55 -6.37 0.89 -29.58
C GLN A 55 -5.03 1.63 -29.53
N GLU A 56 -3.93 0.96 -29.87
CA GLU A 56 -2.61 1.56 -30.05
C GLU A 56 -2.52 2.51 -31.26
N ASN A 57 -3.48 2.43 -32.19
CA ASN A 57 -3.47 3.19 -33.44
C ASN A 57 -3.90 4.65 -33.30
N PHE A 58 -4.38 5.05 -32.12
CA PHE A 58 -4.76 6.43 -31.84
C PHE A 58 -4.53 6.76 -30.37
N ASP A 59 -4.32 8.05 -30.12
CA ASP A 59 -4.13 8.67 -28.81
C ASP A 59 -5.31 9.61 -28.55
N VAL A 60 -5.99 9.46 -27.42
CA VAL A 60 -7.16 10.28 -27.12
C VAL A 60 -6.73 11.59 -26.49
N LEU A 61 -7.10 12.70 -27.13
CA LEU A 61 -6.78 14.04 -26.65
C LEU A 61 -7.87 14.58 -25.74
N GLU A 62 -9.14 14.37 -26.09
CA GLU A 62 -10.25 14.92 -25.32
C GLU A 62 -11.47 14.01 -25.31
N TYR A 63 -12.16 14.02 -24.17
CA TYR A 63 -13.51 13.47 -24.03
C TYR A 63 -14.52 14.56 -23.67
N GLY A 64 -15.66 14.56 -24.36
CA GLY A 64 -16.87 15.25 -23.96
C GLY A 64 -17.95 14.23 -23.63
N ILE A 65 -18.28 14.08 -22.35
CA ILE A 65 -19.20 13.08 -21.84
C ILE A 65 -20.46 13.78 -21.33
N GLU A 66 -21.56 13.55 -22.02
CA GLU A 66 -22.88 14.05 -21.62
C GLU A 66 -23.72 12.91 -21.04
N LEU A 67 -24.27 13.09 -19.84
CA LEU A 67 -25.13 12.12 -19.18
C LEU A 67 -26.46 12.76 -18.75
N ASN A 68 -27.56 12.13 -19.13
CA ASN A 68 -28.87 12.41 -18.56
C ASN A 68 -29.26 11.30 -17.58
N LEU A 69 -29.35 11.68 -16.31
CA LEU A 69 -29.63 10.82 -15.16
C LEU A 69 -31.00 11.14 -14.53
N THR A 70 -31.88 11.82 -15.25
CA THR A 70 -33.24 12.13 -14.75
C THR A 70 -34.11 10.88 -14.60
N ASP A 71 -33.80 9.79 -15.32
CA ASP A 71 -34.46 8.48 -15.24
C ASP A 71 -33.77 7.50 -14.26
N TYR A 72 -33.16 8.04 -13.20
CA TYR A 72 -32.41 7.25 -12.20
C TYR A 72 -33.26 6.15 -11.53
N ILE A 73 -34.59 6.31 -11.43
CA ILE A 73 -35.50 5.30 -10.85
C ILE A 73 -35.44 3.98 -11.62
N ASN A 74 -35.19 4.03 -12.93
CA ASN A 74 -35.03 2.85 -13.77
C ASN A 74 -33.57 2.42 -13.94
N HIS A 75 -32.65 2.97 -13.13
CA HIS A 75 -31.21 2.71 -13.15
C HIS A 75 -30.62 2.88 -14.56
N ARG A 76 -31.17 3.84 -15.32
CA ARG A 76 -30.89 4.01 -16.74
C ARG A 76 -30.14 5.30 -16.97
N ILE A 77 -29.11 5.22 -17.81
CA ILE A 77 -28.40 6.37 -18.34
C ILE A 77 -28.74 6.57 -19.81
N VAL A 78 -28.86 7.82 -20.23
CA VAL A 78 -28.86 8.24 -21.63
C VAL A 78 -27.64 9.13 -21.81
N GLY A 79 -26.73 8.73 -22.68
CA GLY A 79 -25.43 9.38 -22.81
C GLY A 79 -25.04 9.72 -24.24
N SER A 80 -24.13 10.67 -24.35
CA SER A 80 -23.43 11.02 -25.58
C SER A 80 -21.95 11.22 -25.29
N LEU A 81 -21.10 10.60 -26.09
CA LEU A 81 -19.66 10.80 -26.11
C LEU A 81 -19.28 11.63 -27.33
N THR A 82 -18.38 12.59 -27.14
CA THR A 82 -17.51 13.12 -28.19
C THR A 82 -16.08 12.78 -27.81
N MET A 83 -15.34 12.15 -28.72
CA MET A 83 -13.93 11.84 -28.54
C MET A 83 -13.13 12.52 -29.63
N ARG A 84 -12.12 13.29 -29.24
CA ARG A 84 -11.14 13.85 -30.18
C ARG A 84 -9.82 13.11 -29.98
N ALA A 85 -9.28 12.55 -31.05
CA ALA A 85 -8.10 11.68 -30.99
C ALA A 85 -7.13 11.98 -32.14
N ALA A 86 -5.84 11.74 -31.91
CA ALA A 86 -4.79 11.79 -32.92
C ALA A 86 -4.46 10.37 -33.41
N ALA A 87 -4.34 10.19 -34.72
CA ALA A 87 -3.84 8.94 -35.27
C ALA A 87 -2.35 8.77 -34.93
N THR A 88 -1.94 7.61 -34.41
CA THR A 88 -0.52 7.32 -34.11
C THR A 88 0.18 6.68 -35.31
N LEU A 89 -0.57 6.05 -36.22
CA LEU A 89 -0.07 5.35 -37.40
C LEU A 89 -0.74 5.82 -38.70
N ASP A 90 -0.12 5.49 -39.84
CA ASP A 90 -0.66 5.83 -41.15
C ASP A 90 -1.77 4.88 -41.59
N GLY A 91 -2.84 5.46 -42.14
CA GLY A 91 -3.89 4.71 -42.80
C GLY A 91 -4.97 4.15 -41.87
N ILE A 92 -5.09 4.65 -40.64
CA ILE A 92 -6.13 4.19 -39.71
C ILE A 92 -7.50 4.53 -40.28
N SER A 93 -8.40 3.55 -40.29
CA SER A 93 -9.77 3.70 -40.83
C SER A 93 -10.83 3.25 -39.84
N SER A 94 -10.44 2.97 -38.60
CA SER A 94 -11.32 2.62 -37.51
C SER A 94 -10.75 3.05 -36.17
N ALA A 95 -11.63 3.17 -35.17
CA ALA A 95 -11.27 3.44 -33.77
C ALA A 95 -12.08 2.50 -32.86
N GLN A 96 -11.40 1.80 -31.96
CA GLN A 96 -11.99 0.81 -31.05
C GLN A 96 -12.14 1.37 -29.63
N LEU A 97 -13.36 1.33 -29.09
CA LEU A 97 -13.63 1.80 -27.71
C LEU A 97 -14.27 0.67 -26.89
N HIS A 98 -13.70 0.38 -25.72
CA HIS A 98 -14.31 -0.49 -24.73
C HIS A 98 -15.72 0.02 -24.42
N PHE A 99 -16.72 -0.86 -24.47
CA PHE A 99 -18.09 -0.51 -24.09
C PHE A 99 -18.94 -1.74 -23.79
N ALA A 100 -19.50 -1.77 -22.58
CA ALA A 100 -20.25 -2.91 -22.08
C ALA A 100 -21.43 -3.31 -22.98
N ASN A 101 -21.67 -4.61 -23.10
CA ASN A 101 -22.62 -5.16 -24.07
C ASN A 101 -24.10 -4.90 -23.73
N ASN A 102 -24.41 -4.59 -22.47
CA ASN A 102 -25.73 -4.17 -22.02
C ASN A 102 -26.07 -2.72 -22.41
N MET A 103 -25.09 -1.95 -22.88
CA MET A 103 -25.28 -0.60 -23.37
C MET A 103 -25.66 -0.60 -24.86
N THR A 104 -26.77 0.07 -25.18
CA THR A 104 -27.25 0.19 -26.57
C THR A 104 -26.71 1.46 -27.20
N VAL A 105 -25.87 1.30 -28.23
CA VAL A 105 -25.48 2.41 -29.13
C VAL A 105 -26.64 2.70 -30.10
N HIS A 106 -27.01 3.97 -30.23
CA HIS A 106 -28.05 4.44 -31.15
C HIS A 106 -27.47 4.94 -32.47
N GLY A 107 -26.22 5.39 -32.47
CA GLY A 107 -25.52 5.82 -33.66
C GLY A 107 -24.17 6.46 -33.35
N VAL A 108 -23.35 6.51 -34.39
CA VAL A 108 -22.07 7.22 -34.42
C VAL A 108 -22.12 8.39 -35.40
N GLY A 109 -21.24 9.37 -35.22
CA GLY A 109 -21.21 10.58 -36.05
C GLY A 109 -19.83 11.27 -36.05
N ALA A 110 -19.81 12.53 -36.49
CA ALA A 110 -18.59 13.26 -36.86
C ALA A 110 -17.81 12.49 -37.95
N ALA A 111 -16.60 12.01 -37.69
CA ALA A 111 -15.88 11.14 -38.60
C ALA A 111 -16.41 9.69 -38.61
N GLY A 112 -17.22 9.29 -37.62
CA GLY A 112 -17.82 7.95 -37.56
C GLY A 112 -18.94 7.77 -38.60
N THR A 113 -18.80 6.79 -39.49
CA THR A 113 -19.80 6.48 -40.54
C THR A 113 -20.61 5.21 -40.28
N GLY A 114 -20.15 4.39 -39.34
CA GLY A 114 -20.80 3.14 -38.92
C GLY A 114 -20.05 2.53 -37.75
N TYR A 115 -20.66 1.56 -37.08
CA TYR A 115 -20.00 0.83 -36.00
C TYR A 115 -20.43 -0.64 -36.01
N THR A 116 -19.59 -1.50 -35.46
CA THR A 116 -19.93 -2.86 -35.08
C THR A 116 -19.70 -3.02 -33.58
N HIS A 117 -20.68 -3.57 -32.87
CA HIS A 117 -20.46 -3.98 -31.48
C HIS A 117 -19.89 -5.39 -31.48
N ILE A 118 -18.65 -5.54 -31.04
CA ILE A 118 -17.96 -6.81 -30.93
C ILE A 118 -18.13 -7.30 -29.50
N ASN A 119 -18.91 -8.38 -29.34
CA ASN A 119 -19.23 -8.94 -28.05
C ASN A 119 -18.26 -10.08 -27.70
N GLN A 120 -17.44 -9.88 -26.67
CA GLN A 120 -16.52 -10.87 -26.13
C GLN A 120 -16.81 -11.18 -24.65
N GLY A 121 -17.92 -10.68 -24.13
CA GLY A 121 -18.28 -10.77 -22.73
C GLY A 121 -18.86 -9.44 -22.22
N PRO A 122 -19.41 -9.44 -21.00
CA PRO A 122 -20.12 -8.28 -20.47
C PRO A 122 -19.27 -6.98 -20.48
N LEU A 123 -18.04 -7.04 -19.96
CA LEU A 123 -17.07 -5.94 -19.90
C LEU A 123 -15.88 -6.06 -20.88
N ASN A 124 -15.78 -7.17 -21.63
CA ASN A 124 -14.78 -7.36 -22.68
C ASN A 124 -15.27 -6.92 -24.06
N SER A 125 -16.48 -6.37 -24.12
CA SER A 125 -17.05 -5.90 -25.37
C SER A 125 -16.52 -4.53 -25.75
N TYR A 126 -16.49 -4.27 -27.04
CA TYR A 126 -16.07 -2.98 -27.58
C TYR A 126 -16.83 -2.63 -28.84
N ILE A 127 -16.83 -1.35 -29.17
CA ILE A 127 -17.37 -0.83 -30.41
C ILE A 127 -16.21 -0.53 -31.37
N ASP A 128 -16.27 -1.12 -32.55
CA ASP A 128 -15.35 -0.83 -33.66
C ASP A 128 -16.02 0.17 -34.60
N ILE A 129 -15.57 1.42 -34.55
CA ILE A 129 -16.15 2.55 -35.27
C ILE A 129 -15.43 2.73 -36.59
N THR A 130 -16.14 2.65 -37.70
CA THR A 130 -15.59 2.91 -39.05
C THR A 130 -15.46 4.41 -39.29
N LEU A 131 -14.26 4.88 -39.59
CA LEU A 131 -13.99 6.28 -39.91
C LEU A 131 -14.36 6.60 -41.36
N ASP A 132 -14.67 7.87 -41.64
CA ASP A 132 -15.12 8.40 -42.92
C ASP A 132 -14.05 8.35 -44.03
N ARG A 133 -12.79 8.28 -43.62
CA ARG A 133 -11.62 8.11 -44.47
C ARG A 133 -10.48 7.45 -43.69
N ALA A 134 -9.39 7.16 -44.39
CA ALA A 134 -8.13 6.83 -43.74
C ALA A 134 -7.47 8.13 -43.20
N TYR A 135 -7.00 8.09 -41.96
CA TYR A 135 -6.22 9.15 -41.32
C TYR A 135 -4.74 8.77 -41.29
N GLN A 136 -3.85 9.75 -41.46
CA GLN A 136 -2.40 9.56 -41.38
C GLN A 136 -1.88 9.92 -39.99
N SER A 137 -0.69 9.44 -39.63
CA SER A 137 -0.08 9.72 -38.33
C SER A 137 -0.04 11.23 -38.05
N GLY A 138 -0.50 11.64 -36.87
CA GLY A 138 -0.65 13.03 -36.43
C GLY A 138 -1.91 13.76 -36.91
N GLU A 139 -2.73 13.16 -37.80
CA GLU A 139 -4.03 13.74 -38.12
C GLU A 139 -5.03 13.54 -36.98
N ILE A 140 -5.76 14.60 -36.66
CA ILE A 140 -6.81 14.59 -35.64
C ILE A 140 -8.15 14.20 -36.29
N PHE A 141 -8.90 13.34 -35.61
CA PHE A 141 -10.27 13.02 -35.94
C PHE A 141 -11.17 13.16 -34.71
N GLU A 142 -12.46 13.35 -34.96
CA GLU A 142 -13.48 13.43 -33.92
C GLU A 142 -14.56 12.39 -34.20
N VAL A 143 -14.97 11.66 -33.17
CA VAL A 143 -16.06 10.68 -33.24
C VAL A 143 -17.08 11.01 -32.16
N SER A 144 -18.36 10.97 -32.52
CA SER A 144 -19.45 11.05 -31.55
C SER A 144 -20.16 9.70 -31.42
N VAL A 145 -20.57 9.31 -30.21
CA VAL A 145 -21.35 8.09 -29.94
C VAL A 145 -22.55 8.44 -29.08
N SER A 146 -23.76 8.14 -29.55
CA SER A 146 -24.99 8.28 -28.75
C SER A 146 -25.42 6.91 -28.24
N TYR A 147 -25.79 6.82 -26.95
CA TYR A 147 -26.06 5.54 -26.32
C TYR A 147 -27.05 5.65 -25.16
N SER A 148 -27.54 4.49 -24.71
CA SER A 148 -28.31 4.38 -23.48
C SER A 148 -28.29 2.96 -22.95
N GLY A 149 -28.48 2.79 -21.65
CA GLY A 149 -28.56 1.48 -21.05
C GLY A 149 -28.66 1.56 -19.55
N GLN A 150 -28.63 0.41 -18.92
CA GLN A 150 -28.36 0.30 -17.49
C GLN A 150 -26.90 -0.12 -17.39
N PRO A 151 -26.01 0.66 -16.76
CA PRO A 151 -24.62 0.27 -16.55
C PRO A 151 -24.51 -1.09 -15.87
N GLU A 152 -23.47 -1.83 -16.21
CA GLU A 152 -23.18 -3.08 -15.54
C GLU A 152 -22.47 -2.80 -14.20
N GLU A 153 -23.08 -3.22 -13.09
CA GLU A 153 -22.41 -3.18 -11.80
C GLU A 153 -21.28 -4.21 -11.80
N THR A 154 -20.06 -3.70 -11.67
CA THR A 154 -18.89 -4.52 -11.42
C THR A 154 -18.79 -4.77 -9.90
N GLY A 155 -17.97 -5.73 -9.44
CA GLY A 155 -17.84 -6.03 -8.00
C GLY A 155 -17.47 -4.82 -7.12
N LEU A 156 -16.94 -3.75 -7.72
CA LEU A 156 -16.59 -2.48 -7.07
C LEU A 156 -17.62 -1.35 -7.32
N GLN A 157 -18.79 -1.67 -7.85
CA GLN A 157 -19.90 -0.73 -8.07
C GLN A 157 -19.59 0.38 -9.09
N SER A 158 -18.97 0.03 -10.23
CA SER A 158 -18.45 1.02 -11.20
C SER A 158 -19.37 2.15 -11.59
N PHE A 159 -20.66 1.88 -11.78
CA PHE A 159 -21.68 2.91 -11.82
C PHE A 159 -22.89 2.40 -11.03
N ALA A 160 -23.15 3.02 -9.90
CA ALA A 160 -24.12 2.55 -8.91
C ALA A 160 -25.31 3.49 -8.79
N PHE A 161 -26.48 2.91 -8.52
CA PHE A 161 -27.67 3.62 -8.11
C PHE A 161 -28.08 3.14 -6.72
N ASP A 162 -28.10 4.05 -5.75
CA ASP A 162 -28.43 3.76 -4.36
C ASP A 162 -29.24 4.90 -3.75
N TYR A 163 -29.43 4.87 -2.44
CA TYR A 163 -30.11 5.89 -1.66
C TYR A 163 -29.40 6.09 -0.32
N HIS A 164 -29.25 7.35 0.10
CA HIS A 164 -28.93 7.67 1.49
C HIS A 164 -30.10 8.43 2.11
N ASN A 165 -30.58 7.99 3.27
CA ASN A 165 -31.71 8.59 3.97
C ASN A 165 -32.97 8.82 3.08
N GLY A 166 -33.20 7.94 2.09
CA GLY A 166 -34.31 8.02 1.14
C GLY A 166 -34.13 9.01 -0.02
N VAL A 167 -32.94 9.62 -0.17
CA VAL A 167 -32.57 10.50 -1.28
C VAL A 167 -31.74 9.72 -2.30
N PRO A 168 -31.99 9.87 -3.62
CA PRO A 168 -31.24 9.15 -4.66
C PRO A 168 -29.74 9.49 -4.63
N LEU A 169 -28.92 8.46 -4.77
CA LEU A 169 -27.47 8.52 -4.83
C LEU A 169 -27.00 7.82 -6.12
N ILE A 170 -26.18 8.50 -6.92
CA ILE A 170 -25.59 7.92 -8.14
C ILE A 170 -24.10 8.16 -8.09
N THR A 171 -23.28 7.12 -8.19
CA THR A 171 -21.83 7.23 -7.96
C THR A 171 -21.04 6.33 -8.89
N THR A 172 -19.79 6.68 -9.16
CA THR A 172 -18.88 5.84 -9.94
C THR A 172 -17.63 5.42 -9.17
N LEU A 173 -17.07 4.28 -9.57
CA LEU A 173 -15.76 3.76 -9.14
C LEU A 173 -15.16 2.95 -10.30
N SER A 174 -14.34 3.60 -11.12
CA SER A 174 -13.92 3.03 -12.41
C SER A 174 -12.62 2.23 -12.33
N GLU A 175 -11.92 2.20 -11.21
CA GLU A 175 -10.71 1.39 -11.04
C GLU A 175 -11.04 -0.11 -10.89
N PRO A 176 -10.32 -1.04 -11.56
CA PRO A 176 -9.34 -0.81 -12.64
C PRO A 176 -9.97 -0.69 -14.05
N TYR A 177 -11.14 -1.30 -14.28
CA TYR A 177 -11.74 -1.49 -15.63
C TYR A 177 -13.23 -1.13 -15.69
N GLY A 178 -13.65 -0.19 -14.86
CA GLY A 178 -15.05 0.16 -14.64
C GLY A 178 -15.58 1.27 -15.54
N ALA A 179 -14.71 2.07 -16.17
CA ALA A 179 -15.14 3.21 -16.98
C ALA A 179 -16.00 2.75 -18.17
N ARG A 180 -15.58 1.66 -18.82
CA ARG A 180 -16.29 1.03 -19.94
C ARG A 180 -17.72 0.55 -19.64
N SER A 181 -18.12 0.48 -18.37
CA SER A 181 -19.47 0.04 -17.99
C SER A 181 -20.54 1.10 -18.20
N TRP A 182 -20.15 2.37 -18.31
CA TRP A 182 -21.09 3.50 -18.37
C TRP A 182 -20.81 4.50 -19.51
N TRP A 183 -19.64 4.47 -20.13
CA TRP A 183 -19.34 5.26 -21.34
C TRP A 183 -18.31 4.56 -22.25
N PRO A 184 -18.38 4.75 -23.58
CA PRO A 184 -17.41 4.17 -24.49
C PRO A 184 -16.05 4.87 -24.35
N CYS A 185 -14.97 4.14 -24.11
CA CYS A 185 -13.65 4.74 -23.86
C CYS A 185 -12.48 3.84 -24.26
N LYS A 186 -11.28 4.42 -24.35
CA LYS A 186 -10.01 3.67 -24.41
C LYS A 186 -9.59 3.36 -22.98
N ASP A 187 -10.27 2.38 -22.39
CA ASP A 187 -10.20 2.07 -20.94
C ASP A 187 -8.91 1.34 -20.52
N ILE A 188 -7.76 2.02 -20.65
CA ILE A 188 -6.44 1.57 -20.24
C ILE A 188 -5.74 2.70 -19.47
N PRO A 189 -4.93 2.39 -18.43
CA PRO A 189 -4.31 3.43 -17.60
C PRO A 189 -3.26 4.27 -18.34
N SER A 190 -2.67 3.75 -19.42
CA SER A 190 -1.65 4.43 -20.23
C SER A 190 -2.17 5.50 -21.19
N ASP A 191 -3.49 5.58 -21.43
CA ASP A 191 -4.09 6.59 -22.32
C ASP A 191 -4.72 7.70 -21.46
N LYS A 192 -4.00 8.82 -21.31
CA LYS A 192 -4.47 9.98 -20.57
C LYS A 192 -4.99 11.04 -21.52
N ALA A 193 -6.28 11.34 -21.43
CA ALA A 193 -6.87 12.42 -22.22
C ALA A 193 -6.45 13.77 -21.64
N ASP A 194 -5.98 14.70 -22.47
CA ASP A 194 -5.58 16.07 -22.09
C ASP A 194 -6.69 16.87 -21.40
N GLN A 195 -7.96 16.55 -21.72
CA GLN A 195 -9.13 17.23 -21.15
C GLN A 195 -10.34 16.30 -21.11
N VAL A 196 -11.15 16.42 -20.05
CA VAL A 196 -12.47 15.79 -19.96
C VAL A 196 -13.52 16.84 -19.58
N ASP A 197 -14.53 16.99 -20.45
CA ASP A 197 -15.78 17.70 -20.15
C ASP A 197 -16.84 16.70 -19.68
N LEU A 198 -17.38 16.90 -18.48
CA LEU A 198 -18.49 16.13 -17.92
C LEU A 198 -19.74 17.01 -17.77
N ILE A 199 -20.76 16.71 -18.57
CA ILE A 199 -22.02 17.47 -18.60
C ILE A 199 -23.14 16.56 -18.11
N VAL A 200 -23.63 16.80 -16.90
CA VAL A 200 -24.53 15.88 -16.20
C VAL A 200 -25.86 16.57 -15.89
N THR A 201 -26.95 15.99 -16.40
CA THR A 201 -28.33 16.47 -16.18
C THR A 201 -29.05 15.57 -15.17
N VAL A 202 -29.53 16.16 -14.08
CA VAL A 202 -30.14 15.49 -12.92
C VAL A 202 -31.45 16.19 -12.51
N PRO A 203 -32.29 15.59 -11.66
CA PRO A 203 -33.38 16.32 -11.00
C PRO A 203 -32.88 17.59 -10.29
N ASP A 204 -33.68 18.65 -10.31
CA ASP A 204 -33.30 20.00 -9.83
C ASP A 204 -32.95 20.09 -8.33
N ASN A 205 -33.30 19.06 -7.55
CA ASN A 205 -33.02 18.94 -6.13
C ASN A 205 -31.71 18.20 -5.81
N LEU A 206 -30.94 17.77 -6.82
CA LEU A 206 -29.66 17.09 -6.67
C LEU A 206 -28.49 17.98 -7.09
N VAL A 207 -27.31 17.62 -6.60
CA VAL A 207 -26.00 18.26 -6.83
C VAL A 207 -25.07 17.21 -7.44
N VAL A 208 -24.24 17.63 -8.40
CA VAL A 208 -23.20 16.79 -9.03
C VAL A 208 -21.83 17.23 -8.53
N SER A 209 -21.05 16.30 -8.00
CA SER A 209 -19.61 16.43 -7.74
C SER A 209 -18.81 15.63 -8.77
N SER A 210 -17.68 16.17 -9.23
CA SER A 210 -16.82 15.57 -10.26
C SER A 210 -15.40 16.17 -10.26
N ASN A 211 -14.58 15.70 -11.20
CA ASN A 211 -13.21 16.16 -11.46
C ASN A 211 -13.19 17.63 -11.96
N GLY A 212 -12.04 18.26 -11.81
CA GLY A 212 -11.70 19.61 -12.22
C GLY A 212 -12.64 20.71 -11.72
N VAL A 213 -12.93 21.70 -12.57
CA VAL A 213 -13.66 22.92 -12.22
C VAL A 213 -15.12 22.90 -12.68
N LEU A 214 -16.02 23.41 -11.85
CA LEU A 214 -17.42 23.61 -12.22
C LEU A 214 -17.56 24.87 -13.08
N LEU A 215 -17.79 24.72 -14.37
CA LEU A 215 -17.94 25.81 -15.32
C LEU A 215 -19.36 26.40 -15.31
N SER A 216 -20.39 25.56 -15.17
CA SER A 216 -21.77 26.02 -15.05
C SER A 216 -22.68 25.07 -14.27
N ASP A 217 -23.67 25.66 -13.59
CA ASP A 217 -24.81 25.00 -12.94
C ASP A 217 -26.08 25.72 -13.46
N THR A 218 -26.86 25.03 -14.28
CA THR A 218 -28.01 25.60 -15.01
C THR A 218 -29.31 24.90 -14.61
N ASP A 219 -30.25 25.67 -14.08
CA ASP A 219 -31.66 25.26 -13.96
C ASP A 219 -32.33 25.32 -15.34
N ASN A 220 -32.83 24.18 -15.81
CA ASN A 220 -33.42 24.04 -17.14
C ASN A 220 -34.89 24.50 -17.20
N GLY A 221 -35.51 24.79 -16.06
CA GLY A 221 -36.90 25.26 -15.97
C GLY A 221 -37.96 24.17 -16.19
N ASP A 222 -37.55 22.90 -16.28
CA ASP A 222 -38.41 21.72 -16.48
C ASP A 222 -38.35 20.72 -15.31
N GLY A 223 -37.77 21.14 -14.18
CA GLY A 223 -37.53 20.27 -13.01
C GLY A 223 -36.22 19.50 -13.09
N SER A 224 -35.36 19.79 -14.07
CA SER A 224 -34.00 19.29 -14.16
C SER A 224 -32.97 20.42 -14.06
N ARG A 225 -31.74 20.02 -13.72
CA ARG A 225 -30.57 20.90 -13.61
C ARG A 225 -29.38 20.24 -14.30
N THR A 226 -28.57 21.02 -15.00
CA THR A 226 -27.39 20.56 -15.73
C THR A 226 -26.12 21.19 -15.17
N PHE A 227 -25.16 20.35 -14.81
CA PHE A 227 -23.83 20.74 -14.33
C PHE A 227 -22.81 20.46 -15.43
N HIS A 228 -21.88 21.39 -15.66
CA HIS A 228 -20.76 21.24 -16.59
C HIS A 228 -19.46 21.36 -15.82
N TRP A 229 -18.79 20.23 -15.65
CA TRP A 229 -17.46 20.08 -15.06
C TRP A 229 -16.40 19.94 -16.14
N ARG A 230 -15.18 20.42 -15.87
CA ARG A 230 -14.04 20.26 -16.76
C ARG A 230 -12.78 19.97 -15.97
N GLU A 231 -12.14 18.86 -16.29
CA GLU A 231 -10.75 18.54 -15.97
C GLU A 231 -9.88 18.94 -17.16
N SER A 232 -8.88 19.78 -16.92
CA SER A 232 -8.01 20.40 -17.93
C SER A 232 -6.55 19.93 -17.82
N TYR A 233 -6.26 19.04 -16.88
CA TYR A 233 -5.01 18.29 -16.86
C TYR A 233 -5.22 16.88 -17.42
N PRO A 234 -4.17 16.26 -17.97
CA PRO A 234 -4.26 14.89 -18.45
C PRO A 234 -4.78 13.92 -17.38
N ILE A 235 -5.75 13.08 -17.72
CA ILE A 235 -6.46 12.20 -16.78
C ILE A 235 -6.71 10.81 -17.39
N CYS A 236 -6.52 9.76 -16.58
CA CYS A 236 -6.86 8.37 -16.95
C CYS A 236 -8.36 8.10 -16.85
N THR A 237 -8.88 7.17 -17.65
CA THR A 237 -10.31 6.79 -17.63
C THR A 237 -10.81 6.31 -16.26
N TYR A 238 -9.97 5.61 -15.49
CA TYR A 238 -10.34 5.09 -14.17
C TYR A 238 -10.50 6.18 -13.10
N LEU A 239 -9.91 7.36 -13.31
CA LEU A 239 -9.97 8.53 -12.40
C LEU A 239 -11.17 9.43 -12.67
N VAL A 240 -11.83 9.28 -13.84
CA VAL A 240 -13.02 10.04 -14.21
C VAL A 240 -14.20 9.61 -13.33
N SER A 241 -14.81 10.57 -12.64
CA SER A 241 -15.81 10.32 -11.60
C SER A 241 -17.03 11.23 -11.67
N ILE A 242 -18.18 10.67 -11.29
CA ILE A 242 -19.37 11.44 -10.94
C ILE A 242 -19.94 10.95 -9.61
N ALA A 243 -20.43 11.88 -8.81
CA ALA A 243 -21.23 11.57 -7.63
C ALA A 243 -22.41 12.54 -7.55
N VAL A 244 -23.62 12.01 -7.38
CA VAL A 244 -24.86 12.76 -7.46
C VAL A 244 -25.74 12.44 -6.27
N THR A 245 -26.03 13.46 -5.45
CA THR A 245 -27.11 13.43 -4.45
C THR A 245 -27.40 14.87 -3.97
N ASN A 246 -28.19 15.05 -2.91
CA ASN A 246 -28.49 16.34 -2.28
C ASN A 246 -27.33 16.88 -1.40
N TYR A 247 -26.08 16.79 -1.85
CA TYR A 247 -24.90 17.16 -1.06
C TYR A 247 -25.03 18.52 -0.37
N ALA A 248 -24.64 18.57 0.91
CA ALA A 248 -24.24 19.81 1.54
C ALA A 248 -22.80 20.13 1.10
N VAL A 249 -22.55 21.38 0.72
CA VAL A 249 -21.25 21.80 0.17
C VAL A 249 -20.61 22.86 1.07
N GLN A 250 -19.36 22.64 1.45
CA GLN A 250 -18.50 23.62 2.11
C GLN A 250 -17.23 23.82 1.29
N ARG A 251 -16.66 25.03 1.37
CA ARG A 251 -15.40 25.40 0.72
C ARG A 251 -14.36 25.78 1.76
N ASP A 252 -13.13 25.34 1.54
CA ASP A 252 -11.92 25.73 2.26
C ASP A 252 -10.81 26.07 1.26
N TYR A 253 -9.60 26.36 1.74
CA TYR A 253 -8.45 26.68 0.92
C TYR A 253 -7.16 26.11 1.50
N TYR A 254 -6.31 25.63 0.62
CA TYR A 254 -4.88 25.52 0.87
C TYR A 254 -4.18 26.75 0.31
N ILE A 255 -3.23 27.30 1.08
CA ILE A 255 -2.44 28.47 0.68
C ILE A 255 -0.98 28.04 0.64
N ASN A 256 -0.35 28.14 -0.52
CA ASN A 256 1.04 27.73 -0.69
C ASN A 256 2.03 28.81 -0.23
N ALA A 257 3.33 28.53 -0.34
CA ALA A 257 4.40 29.44 0.09
C ALA A 257 4.43 30.77 -0.69
N ASP A 258 3.95 30.78 -1.93
CA ASP A 258 3.85 31.96 -2.80
C ASP A 258 2.55 32.76 -2.59
N ASN A 259 1.74 32.36 -1.60
CA ASN A 259 0.43 32.96 -1.29
C ASN A 259 -0.58 32.82 -2.45
N ASP A 260 -0.42 31.79 -3.29
CA ASP A 260 -1.45 31.30 -4.17
C ASP A 260 -2.42 30.39 -3.41
N SER A 261 -3.66 30.28 -3.90
CA SER A 261 -4.73 29.56 -3.20
C SER A 261 -5.33 28.46 -4.06
N LEU A 262 -5.28 27.24 -3.56
CA LEU A 262 -6.04 26.10 -4.11
C LEU A 262 -7.40 26.03 -3.38
N PRO A 263 -8.53 26.11 -4.09
CA PRO A 263 -9.82 25.87 -3.46
C PRO A 263 -10.03 24.39 -3.15
N ILE A 264 -10.53 24.12 -1.94
CA ILE A 264 -10.90 22.78 -1.49
C ILE A 264 -12.42 22.73 -1.32
N TYR A 265 -13.07 21.70 -1.86
CA TYR A 265 -14.52 21.52 -1.75
C TYR A 265 -14.88 20.23 -1.02
N TYR A 266 -15.83 20.31 -0.09
CA TYR A 266 -16.36 19.16 0.64
C TYR A 266 -17.81 18.93 0.23
N TYR A 267 -18.10 17.79 -0.40
CA TYR A 267 -19.44 17.35 -0.78
C TYR A 267 -19.89 16.23 0.16
N VAL A 268 -20.75 16.55 1.12
CA VAL A 268 -21.08 15.64 2.22
C VAL A 268 -22.58 15.41 2.33
N TYR A 269 -23.00 14.27 2.91
CA TYR A 269 -24.42 14.03 3.12
C TYR A 269 -24.98 14.99 4.20
N PRO A 270 -26.14 15.63 3.97
CA PRO A 270 -26.68 16.62 4.91
C PRO A 270 -26.88 16.11 6.34
N GLU A 271 -27.19 14.83 6.52
CA GLU A 271 -27.40 14.22 7.84
C GLU A 271 -26.14 14.12 8.71
N VAL A 272 -24.94 14.18 8.12
CA VAL A 272 -23.65 14.05 8.83
C VAL A 272 -22.74 15.27 8.66
N GLN A 273 -23.23 16.31 7.97
CA GLN A 273 -22.42 17.46 7.52
C GLN A 273 -21.59 18.11 8.62
N ALA A 274 -22.10 18.22 9.85
CA ALA A 274 -21.39 18.88 10.94
C ALA A 274 -20.12 18.12 11.37
N ILE A 275 -20.19 16.78 11.41
CA ILE A 275 -19.05 15.92 11.76
C ILE A 275 -18.09 15.87 10.56
N ALA A 276 -18.65 15.73 9.36
CA ALA A 276 -17.87 15.65 8.13
C ALA A 276 -17.01 16.90 7.89
N PHE A 277 -17.59 18.10 8.04
CA PHE A 277 -16.84 19.35 7.87
C PHE A 277 -15.77 19.56 8.95
N ASP A 278 -16.00 19.10 10.18
CA ASP A 278 -14.99 19.14 11.24
C ASP A 278 -13.80 18.23 10.90
N HIS A 279 -14.05 17.00 10.45
CA HIS A 279 -13.00 16.07 10.02
C HIS A 279 -12.26 16.60 8.78
N PHE A 280 -12.95 16.99 7.72
CA PHE A 280 -12.29 17.43 6.49
C PHE A 280 -11.52 18.76 6.64
N SER A 281 -11.73 19.52 7.72
CA SER A 281 -10.98 20.75 7.99
C SER A 281 -9.46 20.54 8.14
N THR A 282 -8.98 19.30 8.29
CA THR A 282 -7.54 18.99 8.31
C THR A 282 -6.92 18.77 6.93
N THR A 283 -7.72 18.75 5.85
CA THR A 283 -7.22 18.55 4.48
C THR A 283 -6.12 19.55 4.09
N PRO A 284 -6.23 20.87 4.39
CA PRO A 284 -5.15 21.82 4.09
C PRO A 284 -3.82 21.49 4.81
N ASP A 285 -3.88 21.00 6.05
CA ASP A 285 -2.69 20.65 6.84
C ASP A 285 -2.00 19.40 6.29
N ILE A 286 -2.79 18.38 5.90
CA ILE A 286 -2.27 17.16 5.27
C ILE A 286 -1.62 17.49 3.93
N LEU A 287 -2.30 18.28 3.09
CA LEU A 287 -1.76 18.72 1.81
C LEU A 287 -0.45 19.50 1.99
N GLY A 288 -0.42 20.42 2.96
CA GLY A 288 0.79 21.20 3.27
C GLY A 288 1.97 20.34 3.71
N ALA A 289 1.73 19.24 4.42
CA ALA A 289 2.79 18.31 4.79
C ALA A 289 3.30 17.46 3.63
N LEU A 290 2.41 16.93 2.79
CA LEU A 290 2.80 16.17 1.61
C LEU A 290 3.58 17.04 0.62
N VAL A 291 3.24 18.33 0.51
CA VAL A 291 4.00 19.31 -0.29
C VAL A 291 5.46 19.45 0.18
N THR A 292 5.76 19.22 1.46
CA THR A 292 7.16 19.28 1.94
C THR A 292 8.03 18.15 1.39
N TYR A 293 7.44 17.00 1.08
CA TYR A 293 8.15 15.83 0.55
C TYR A 293 8.06 15.75 -0.97
N PHE A 294 6.86 15.95 -1.51
CA PHE A 294 6.52 15.73 -2.91
C PHE A 294 6.33 17.03 -3.70
N GLY A 295 6.62 18.19 -3.09
CA GLY A 295 6.47 19.51 -3.72
C GLY A 295 5.03 19.91 -4.02
N GLU A 296 4.89 21.03 -4.73
CA GLU A 296 3.59 21.69 -4.94
C GLU A 296 2.52 20.74 -5.52
N TYR A 297 1.27 20.97 -5.12
CA TYR A 297 0.13 20.21 -5.63
C TYR A 297 0.06 20.27 -7.17
N PRO A 298 -0.08 19.15 -7.89
CA PRO A 298 0.08 19.15 -9.34
C PRO A 298 -1.04 19.83 -10.14
N PHE A 299 -2.20 20.07 -9.52
CA PHE A 299 -3.40 20.57 -10.18
C PHE A 299 -3.83 21.95 -9.62
N MET A 300 -2.85 22.83 -9.35
CA MET A 300 -3.07 24.14 -8.70
C MET A 300 -4.07 25.05 -9.41
N ASP A 301 -4.20 24.97 -10.74
CA ASP A 301 -5.11 25.82 -11.52
C ASP A 301 -6.59 25.38 -11.43
N GLU A 302 -6.89 24.29 -10.71
CA GLU A 302 -8.24 23.74 -10.56
C GLU A 302 -8.73 23.74 -9.10
N LYS A 303 -8.86 22.56 -8.48
CA LYS A 303 -9.31 22.38 -7.10
C LYS A 303 -8.79 21.07 -6.53
N TYR A 304 -8.95 20.91 -5.22
CA TYR A 304 -9.06 19.58 -4.61
C TYR A 304 -10.47 19.39 -4.02
N GLY A 305 -10.94 18.15 -3.93
CA GLY A 305 -12.27 17.84 -3.43
C GLY A 305 -12.31 16.57 -2.60
N ASN A 306 -13.13 16.56 -1.54
CA ASN A 306 -13.52 15.35 -0.83
C ASN A 306 -15.04 15.15 -0.99
N THR A 307 -15.44 14.02 -1.57
CA THR A 307 -16.85 13.71 -1.90
C THR A 307 -17.32 12.46 -1.18
N MET A 308 -18.38 12.52 -0.39
CA MET A 308 -18.95 11.33 0.25
C MET A 308 -19.65 10.41 -0.74
N PHE A 309 -19.39 9.11 -0.66
CA PHE A 309 -20.05 8.09 -1.48
C PHE A 309 -20.33 6.81 -0.66
N PRO A 310 -21.07 5.80 -1.19
CA PRO A 310 -21.59 4.69 -0.39
C PRO A 310 -20.59 3.57 -0.15
N TRP A 311 -19.41 3.61 -0.79
CA TRP A 311 -18.41 2.55 -0.67
C TRP A 311 -17.75 2.50 0.71
N GLY A 312 -17.13 1.38 1.04
CA GLY A 312 -16.49 1.20 2.35
C GLY A 312 -15.03 1.67 2.44
N GLY A 313 -14.38 1.99 1.32
CA GLY A 313 -13.06 2.63 1.32
C GLY A 313 -13.13 4.07 0.80
N ALA A 314 -12.08 4.48 0.10
CA ALA A 314 -11.95 5.75 -0.60
C ALA A 314 -11.32 5.51 -1.99
N MET A 315 -11.48 6.46 -2.89
CA MET A 315 -11.00 6.36 -4.27
C MET A 315 -10.43 7.70 -4.70
N GLU A 316 -9.22 7.66 -5.25
CA GLU A 316 -8.33 8.78 -5.48
C GLU A 316 -8.69 9.64 -6.69
N HIS A 317 -9.93 9.59 -7.18
CA HIS A 317 -10.37 10.29 -8.39
C HIS A 317 -9.75 11.71 -8.47
N GLN A 318 -8.99 11.95 -9.55
CA GLN A 318 -8.19 13.16 -9.76
C GLN A 318 -8.97 14.43 -9.41
N THR A 319 -8.35 15.30 -8.61
CA THR A 319 -8.92 16.56 -8.09
C THR A 319 -10.23 16.43 -7.28
N ASN A 320 -10.72 15.22 -7.00
CA ASN A 320 -12.00 14.96 -6.30
C ASN A 320 -12.10 13.57 -5.65
N THR A 321 -11.29 13.30 -4.64
CA THR A 321 -11.34 12.02 -3.93
C THR A 321 -12.73 11.69 -3.37
N SER A 322 -13.18 10.45 -3.60
CA SER A 322 -14.42 9.90 -3.05
C SER A 322 -14.19 9.16 -1.72
N TYR A 323 -15.05 9.34 -0.72
CA TYR A 323 -14.90 8.78 0.63
C TYR A 323 -16.13 8.08 1.14
N GLY A 324 -15.95 6.86 1.66
CA GLY A 324 -16.99 6.14 2.37
C GLY A 324 -17.52 6.93 3.57
N ALA A 325 -18.82 7.20 3.59
CA ALA A 325 -19.43 8.06 4.62
C ALA A 325 -19.28 7.56 6.07
N HIS A 326 -18.92 6.29 6.28
CA HIS A 326 -18.67 5.72 7.61
C HIS A 326 -17.25 6.05 8.15
N LEU A 327 -16.31 6.46 7.29
CA LEU A 327 -14.92 6.76 7.67
C LEU A 327 -14.83 8.02 8.54
N ILE A 328 -15.77 8.96 8.41
CA ILE A 328 -15.82 10.20 9.21
C ILE A 328 -16.17 9.97 10.68
N TYR A 329 -16.41 8.74 11.13
CA TYR A 329 -16.63 8.42 12.53
C TYR A 329 -15.38 7.90 13.25
N SER A 330 -14.23 7.90 12.59
CA SER A 330 -12.95 7.46 13.14
C SER A 330 -11.88 8.52 12.87
N ASP A 331 -10.97 8.74 13.84
CA ASP A 331 -9.77 9.56 13.63
C ASP A 331 -8.82 8.98 12.57
N TYR A 332 -8.97 7.67 12.28
CA TYR A 332 -8.29 6.99 11.19
C TYR A 332 -8.53 7.65 9.82
N TYR A 333 -9.59 8.46 9.67
CA TYR A 333 -9.86 9.20 8.43
C TYR A 333 -8.66 10.02 7.96
N ARG A 334 -7.79 10.52 8.86
CA ARG A 334 -6.63 11.33 8.48
C ARG A 334 -5.62 10.53 7.68
N TYR A 335 -5.43 9.26 8.03
CA TYR A 335 -4.53 8.36 7.31
C TYR A 335 -5.10 8.02 5.94
N VAL A 336 -6.40 7.68 5.86
CA VAL A 336 -7.06 7.50 4.56
C VAL A 336 -6.97 8.78 3.73
N ASN A 337 -7.30 9.94 4.29
CA ASN A 337 -7.20 11.21 3.55
C ASN A 337 -5.77 11.50 3.08
N THR A 338 -4.75 11.15 3.87
CA THR A 338 -3.34 11.27 3.48
C THR A 338 -2.99 10.34 2.33
N HIS A 339 -3.45 9.08 2.38
CA HIS A 339 -3.30 8.10 1.31
C HIS A 339 -3.83 8.65 -0.01
N GLU A 340 -5.09 9.08 0.01
CA GLU A 340 -5.79 9.58 -1.17
C GLU A 340 -5.21 10.89 -1.72
N ILE A 341 -4.75 11.80 -0.85
CA ILE A 341 -4.09 13.04 -1.29
C ILE A 341 -2.72 12.72 -1.88
N THR A 342 -2.02 11.70 -1.39
CA THR A 342 -0.73 11.28 -1.95
C THR A 342 -0.87 10.80 -3.40
N HIS A 343 -1.99 10.15 -3.73
CA HIS A 343 -2.27 9.72 -5.11
C HIS A 343 -2.30 10.86 -6.13
N GLN A 344 -2.56 12.10 -5.68
CA GLN A 344 -2.54 13.26 -6.57
C GLN A 344 -1.17 13.46 -7.24
N TRP A 345 -0.07 13.06 -6.57
CA TRP A 345 1.26 12.97 -7.20
C TRP A 345 1.53 11.59 -7.81
N PHE A 346 1.11 10.51 -7.15
CA PHE A 346 1.44 9.13 -7.53
C PHE A 346 0.18 8.29 -7.74
N GLY A 347 -0.31 8.27 -8.99
CA GLY A 347 -1.58 7.68 -9.41
C GLY A 347 -2.31 8.59 -10.39
N ASP A 348 -2.30 9.90 -10.12
CA ASP A 348 -2.98 10.91 -10.93
C ASP A 348 -2.01 11.71 -11.81
N LEU A 349 -1.04 12.44 -11.21
CA LEU A 349 -0.02 13.16 -11.98
C LEU A 349 0.79 12.18 -12.84
N ILE A 350 1.31 11.13 -12.20
CA ILE A 350 1.96 10.00 -12.87
C ILE A 350 1.14 8.76 -12.54
N SER A 351 0.46 8.21 -13.53
CA SER A 351 -0.28 6.95 -13.41
C SER A 351 0.61 5.75 -13.81
N PRO A 352 0.24 4.50 -13.51
CA PRO A 352 1.05 3.37 -13.91
C PRO A 352 0.82 3.09 -15.40
N GLU A 353 1.86 2.74 -16.16
CA GLU A 353 1.72 2.38 -17.59
C GLU A 353 0.75 1.18 -17.77
N SER A 354 0.78 0.26 -16.82
CA SER A 354 -0.13 -0.88 -16.72
C SER A 354 -0.33 -1.26 -15.25
N TRP A 355 -1.35 -2.06 -14.96
CA TRP A 355 -1.60 -2.55 -13.60
C TRP A 355 -0.49 -3.45 -13.05
N ASN A 356 0.48 -3.87 -13.87
CA ASN A 356 1.72 -4.50 -13.40
C ASN A 356 2.47 -3.62 -12.39
N HIS A 357 2.41 -2.30 -12.62
CA HIS A 357 3.15 -1.27 -11.88
C HIS A 357 2.31 -0.58 -10.80
N ILE A 358 1.14 -1.12 -10.44
CA ILE A 358 0.20 -0.51 -9.46
C ILE A 358 0.83 -0.13 -8.11
N TRP A 359 1.94 -0.77 -7.73
CA TRP A 359 2.68 -0.41 -6.52
C TRP A 359 3.26 1.02 -6.55
N LEU A 360 3.50 1.59 -7.73
CA LEU A 360 3.89 2.99 -7.88
C LEU A 360 2.81 3.95 -7.41
N ASN A 361 1.54 3.52 -7.42
CA ASN A 361 0.44 4.28 -6.83
C ASN A 361 0.32 3.91 -5.36
N GLU A 362 0.00 2.64 -5.09
CA GLU A 362 -0.48 2.17 -3.79
C GLU A 362 0.63 2.09 -2.72
N GLY A 363 1.85 1.77 -3.15
CA GLY A 363 3.03 1.76 -2.30
C GLY A 363 3.45 3.18 -1.91
N PHE A 364 3.41 4.12 -2.86
CA PHE A 364 3.68 5.54 -2.59
C PHE A 364 2.63 6.16 -1.67
N ALA A 365 1.34 5.91 -1.91
CA ALA A 365 0.26 6.41 -1.06
C ALA A 365 0.36 5.86 0.37
N SER A 366 0.63 4.57 0.51
CA SER A 366 0.91 3.93 1.80
C SER A 366 2.15 4.50 2.50
N TYR A 367 3.21 4.80 1.75
CA TYR A 367 4.40 5.45 2.30
C TYR A 367 4.16 6.93 2.67
N GLY A 368 3.29 7.63 1.94
CA GLY A 368 2.84 8.99 2.25
C GLY A 368 2.17 9.10 3.63
N GLU A 369 1.44 8.06 4.06
CA GLU A 369 0.91 7.97 5.42
C GLU A 369 2.03 7.92 6.49
N ALA A 370 3.11 7.19 6.21
CA ALA A 370 4.27 7.11 7.09
C ALA A 370 4.98 8.47 7.15
N LEU A 371 5.20 9.12 6.00
CA LEU A 371 5.81 10.46 5.94
C LEU A 371 4.96 11.51 6.65
N TRP A 372 3.63 11.43 6.57
CA TRP A 372 2.75 12.28 7.38
C TRP A 372 2.92 12.06 8.88
N THR A 373 3.10 10.80 9.30
CA THR A 373 3.42 10.47 10.69
C THR A 373 4.77 11.05 11.13
N GLU A 374 5.79 10.95 10.26
CA GLU A 374 7.11 11.57 10.49
C GLU A 374 7.00 13.09 10.63
N TYR A 375 6.20 13.74 9.78
CA TYR A 375 5.95 15.18 9.81
C TYR A 375 5.26 15.63 11.09
N LEU A 376 4.25 14.90 11.56
CA LEU A 376 3.52 15.21 12.79
C LEU A 376 4.39 15.03 14.04
N TYR A 377 5.26 14.02 14.04
CA TYR A 377 6.02 13.61 15.21
C TYR A 377 7.53 13.49 14.92
N PRO A 378 8.18 14.59 14.52
CA PRO A 378 9.59 14.56 14.14
C PRO A 378 10.46 14.19 15.36
N ASN A 379 11.51 13.39 15.13
CA ASN A 379 12.41 12.87 16.17
C ASN A 379 11.74 11.96 17.21
N SER A 380 10.68 11.25 16.83
CA SER A 380 10.04 10.22 17.65
C SER A 380 10.11 8.86 16.95
N ASP A 381 9.77 7.80 17.69
CA ASP A 381 9.61 6.46 17.11
C ASP A 381 8.31 6.28 16.31
N ALA A 382 7.44 7.30 16.21
CA ALA A 382 6.12 7.15 15.58
C ALA A 382 6.18 6.73 14.11
N TYR A 383 7.13 7.26 13.33
CA TYR A 383 7.35 6.84 11.94
C TYR A 383 7.75 5.36 11.86
N LYS A 384 8.70 4.94 12.71
CA LYS A 384 9.14 3.56 12.81
C LYS A 384 7.98 2.64 13.22
N ASP A 385 7.20 3.02 14.23
CA ASP A 385 6.05 2.26 14.71
C ASP A 385 4.98 2.14 13.61
N TYR A 386 4.80 3.19 12.79
CA TYR A 386 3.90 3.15 11.63
C TYR A 386 4.36 2.13 10.59
N MET A 387 5.65 2.17 10.21
CA MET A 387 6.24 1.20 9.28
C MET A 387 6.14 -0.24 9.80
N LEU A 388 6.42 -0.45 11.09
CA LEU A 388 6.25 -1.75 11.75
C LEU A 388 4.79 -2.24 11.74
N GLY A 389 3.81 -1.32 11.69
CA GLY A 389 2.40 -1.67 11.50
C GLY A 389 2.11 -2.34 10.16
N MET A 390 2.94 -2.09 9.15
CA MET A 390 2.86 -2.69 7.82
C MET A 390 3.72 -3.96 7.68
N GLN A 391 4.31 -4.49 8.76
CA GLN A 391 5.22 -5.64 8.67
C GLN A 391 4.53 -6.99 8.45
N HIS A 392 3.18 -7.04 8.47
CA HIS A 392 2.40 -8.27 8.25
C HIS A 392 2.62 -8.89 6.87
N VAL A 393 3.33 -8.20 5.97
CA VAL A 393 3.93 -8.79 4.77
C VAL A 393 4.69 -10.09 5.08
N GLN A 394 5.25 -10.23 6.28
CA GLN A 394 5.99 -11.39 6.75
C GLN A 394 5.11 -12.60 7.11
N ASP A 395 3.78 -12.45 7.18
CA ASP A 395 2.87 -13.52 7.59
C ASP A 395 2.79 -14.65 6.56
N THR A 396 3.01 -14.34 5.28
CA THR A 396 3.12 -15.31 4.20
C THR A 396 4.37 -15.06 3.37
N ASP A 397 5.12 -16.13 3.16
CA ASP A 397 6.22 -16.15 2.20
C ASP A 397 5.63 -16.52 0.83
N ASP A 398 5.13 -15.54 0.08
CA ASP A 398 4.73 -15.64 -1.34
C ASP A 398 4.67 -14.26 -2.04
N GLY A 399 4.74 -14.26 -3.38
CA GLY A 399 4.39 -13.12 -4.23
C GLY A 399 5.40 -11.97 -4.32
N SER A 400 5.40 -11.32 -5.48
CA SER A 400 6.18 -10.12 -5.82
C SER A 400 5.37 -8.84 -5.58
N ILE A 401 6.02 -7.68 -5.59
CA ILE A 401 5.30 -6.40 -5.64
C ILE A 401 4.71 -6.25 -7.05
N TYR A 402 5.55 -6.35 -8.07
CA TYR A 402 5.16 -6.31 -9.49
C TYR A 402 4.09 -7.37 -9.79
N VAL A 403 2.96 -6.98 -10.38
CA VAL A 403 1.88 -7.92 -10.74
C VAL A 403 2.29 -8.69 -12.00
N PRO A 404 2.35 -10.02 -11.99
CA PRO A 404 2.62 -10.80 -13.20
C PRO A 404 1.49 -10.65 -14.24
N ASP A 405 1.82 -10.71 -15.53
CA ASP A 405 0.87 -10.55 -16.65
C ASP A 405 -0.34 -11.50 -16.53
N GLU A 406 -0.09 -12.75 -16.13
CA GLU A 406 -1.14 -13.76 -15.94
C GLU A 406 -2.11 -13.47 -14.78
N MET A 407 -1.84 -12.44 -13.98
CA MET A 407 -2.66 -12.02 -12.84
C MET A 407 -3.29 -10.62 -13.02
N LEU A 408 -3.19 -10.00 -14.19
CA LEU A 408 -3.80 -8.67 -14.46
C LEU A 408 -5.33 -8.68 -14.53
N ASN A 409 -5.93 -9.86 -14.55
CA ASN A 409 -7.36 -10.01 -14.35
C ASN A 409 -7.72 -10.21 -12.87
N ASP A 410 -6.80 -10.59 -11.99
CA ASP A 410 -7.07 -10.80 -10.57
C ASP A 410 -7.00 -9.46 -9.80
N ILE A 411 -8.15 -8.84 -9.55
CA ILE A 411 -8.24 -7.59 -8.78
C ILE A 411 -7.70 -7.74 -7.37
N GLY A 412 -7.94 -8.89 -6.72
CA GLY A 412 -7.41 -9.16 -5.39
C GLY A 412 -5.88 -9.17 -5.38
N ARG A 413 -5.26 -9.56 -6.50
CA ARG A 413 -3.82 -9.47 -6.69
C ARG A 413 -3.35 -8.06 -7.04
N ILE A 414 -4.01 -7.36 -7.96
CA ILE A 414 -3.65 -5.98 -8.33
C ILE A 414 -3.67 -5.11 -7.08
N PHE A 415 -4.76 -5.18 -6.30
CA PHE A 415 -4.94 -4.43 -5.07
C PHE A 415 -4.68 -5.28 -3.82
N SER A 416 -3.60 -6.05 -3.85
CA SER A 416 -3.18 -6.83 -2.70
C SER A 416 -2.67 -5.90 -1.60
N GLY A 417 -3.45 -5.72 -0.53
CA GLY A 417 -3.03 -4.92 0.64
C GLY A 417 -1.67 -5.34 1.20
N ARG A 418 -1.29 -6.62 1.05
CA ARG A 418 0.02 -7.10 1.48
C ARG A 418 1.14 -6.72 0.49
N LEU A 419 0.93 -6.89 -0.81
CA LEU A 419 2.00 -6.78 -1.81
C LEU A 419 2.08 -5.39 -2.45
N SER A 420 0.96 -4.87 -2.95
CA SER A 420 0.93 -3.61 -3.69
C SER A 420 1.02 -2.39 -2.78
N TYR A 421 0.48 -2.49 -1.56
CA TYR A 421 0.45 -1.42 -0.56
C TYR A 421 1.62 -1.55 0.40
N ASP A 422 1.58 -2.55 1.28
CA ASP A 422 2.50 -2.63 2.42
C ASP A 422 3.92 -2.97 2.02
N LYS A 423 4.11 -4.02 1.19
CA LYS A 423 5.44 -4.34 0.67
C LYS A 423 5.96 -3.23 -0.25
N GLY A 424 5.08 -2.55 -1.00
CA GLY A 424 5.40 -1.34 -1.78
C GLY A 424 5.94 -0.20 -0.92
N ALA A 425 5.27 0.12 0.20
CA ALA A 425 5.73 1.14 1.14
C ALA A 425 7.04 0.75 1.83
N TRP A 426 7.20 -0.53 2.18
CA TRP A 426 8.47 -1.05 2.71
C TRP A 426 9.61 -0.95 1.70
N ALA A 427 9.35 -1.17 0.41
CA ALA A 427 10.37 -0.99 -0.63
C ALA A 427 10.85 0.46 -0.69
N LEU A 428 9.95 1.44 -0.64
CA LEU A 428 10.33 2.86 -0.58
C LEU A 428 11.09 3.21 0.70
N HIS A 429 10.66 2.69 1.84
CA HIS A 429 11.34 2.86 3.13
C HIS A 429 12.77 2.29 3.12
N MET A 430 12.94 1.08 2.61
CA MET A 430 14.25 0.43 2.47
C MET A 430 15.13 1.16 1.46
N LEU A 431 14.56 1.62 0.35
CA LEU A 431 15.27 2.39 -0.67
C LEU A 431 15.78 3.72 -0.11
N ARG A 432 14.97 4.42 0.71
CA ARG A 432 15.40 5.61 1.46
C ARG A 432 16.60 5.33 2.36
N HIS A 433 16.68 4.16 2.99
CA HIS A 433 17.86 3.79 3.78
C HIS A 433 19.09 3.50 2.91
N VAL A 434 18.90 2.84 1.76
CA VAL A 434 19.97 2.51 0.81
C VAL A 434 20.64 3.77 0.26
N MET A 435 19.83 4.74 -0.17
CA MET A 435 20.29 5.98 -0.79
C MET A 435 20.65 7.06 0.25
N GLY A 436 19.97 7.05 1.40
CA GLY A 436 19.94 8.17 2.32
C GLY A 436 18.90 9.22 1.94
N ASP A 437 18.55 10.08 2.90
CA ASP A 437 17.43 11.03 2.77
C ASP A 437 17.60 12.03 1.60
N ASP A 438 18.79 12.63 1.46
CA ASP A 438 19.04 13.68 0.45
C ASP A 438 18.78 13.14 -0.97
N ASP A 439 19.41 12.01 -1.31
CA ASP A 439 19.32 11.41 -2.65
C ASP A 439 17.93 10.77 -2.88
N PHE A 440 17.33 10.16 -1.85
CA PHE A 440 15.98 9.60 -1.97
C PHE A 440 14.92 10.67 -2.26
N PHE A 441 14.92 11.77 -1.51
CA PHE A 441 13.96 12.84 -1.76
C PHE A 441 14.29 13.60 -3.06
N GLU A 442 15.55 13.69 -3.48
CA GLU A 442 15.91 14.18 -4.82
C GLU A 442 15.35 13.28 -5.93
N ALA A 443 15.42 11.96 -5.79
CA ALA A 443 14.81 11.02 -6.74
C ALA A 443 13.30 11.21 -6.86
N LEU A 444 12.59 11.38 -5.74
CA LEU A 444 11.14 11.66 -5.78
C LEU A 444 10.83 12.96 -6.52
N GLN A 445 11.65 14.00 -6.30
CA GLN A 445 11.49 15.31 -6.92
C GLN A 445 11.77 15.27 -8.42
N THR A 446 12.83 14.57 -8.84
CA THR A 446 13.19 14.45 -10.26
C THR A 446 12.22 13.56 -11.01
N TYR A 447 11.77 12.45 -10.41
CA TYR A 447 10.74 11.57 -10.97
C TYR A 447 9.44 12.31 -11.26
N ARG A 448 8.89 13.04 -10.28
CA ARG A 448 7.62 13.74 -10.48
C ARG A 448 7.68 14.92 -11.47
N PHE A 449 8.87 15.45 -11.72
CA PHE A 449 9.11 16.59 -12.61
C PHE A 449 9.74 16.18 -13.94
N ASP A 450 9.90 14.88 -14.20
CA ASP A 450 10.36 14.43 -15.50
C ASP A 450 9.34 14.84 -16.58
N PRO A 451 9.71 15.67 -17.57
CA PRO A 451 8.79 16.10 -18.61
C PRO A 451 8.22 14.98 -19.48
N ALA A 452 8.81 13.78 -19.47
CA ALA A 452 8.31 12.59 -20.15
C ALA A 452 7.26 11.84 -19.33
N LEU A 453 7.28 11.97 -18.00
CA LEU A 453 6.41 11.22 -17.08
C LEU A 453 5.33 12.11 -16.45
N MET A 454 5.64 13.38 -16.21
CA MET A 454 4.73 14.35 -15.59
C MET A 454 3.47 14.50 -16.45
N TYR A 455 2.31 14.27 -15.83
CA TYR A 455 1.00 14.17 -16.50
C TYR A 455 0.86 12.97 -17.45
N GLY A 456 1.84 12.08 -17.52
CA GLY A 456 1.82 10.84 -18.29
C GLY A 456 1.73 9.61 -17.37
N THR A 457 2.47 8.58 -17.75
CA THR A 457 2.53 7.28 -17.06
C THR A 457 3.96 6.86 -16.82
N ALA A 458 4.17 5.93 -15.88
CA ALA A 458 5.50 5.39 -15.58
C ALA A 458 5.50 3.87 -15.41
N THR A 459 6.66 3.27 -15.70
CA THR A 459 7.01 1.91 -15.29
C THR A 459 7.88 1.92 -14.02
N THR A 460 8.13 0.74 -13.48
CA THR A 460 9.07 0.56 -12.35
C THR A 460 10.47 1.04 -12.73
N GLU A 461 10.89 0.78 -13.97
CA GLU A 461 12.20 1.16 -14.52
C GLU A 461 12.36 2.68 -14.63
N ASP A 462 11.28 3.41 -14.94
CA ASP A 462 11.32 4.87 -14.96
C ASP A 462 11.66 5.43 -13.57
N PHE A 463 10.98 4.95 -12.52
CA PHE A 463 11.30 5.34 -11.15
C PHE A 463 12.71 4.87 -10.73
N GLN A 464 13.10 3.65 -11.08
CA GLN A 464 14.45 3.14 -10.84
C GLN A 464 15.51 4.07 -11.44
N ALA A 465 15.34 4.51 -12.68
CA ALA A 465 16.30 5.39 -13.35
C ALA A 465 16.51 6.71 -12.60
N HIS A 466 15.44 7.29 -12.02
CA HIS A 466 15.56 8.49 -11.18
C HIS A 466 16.24 8.22 -9.84
N ALA A 467 16.02 7.06 -9.23
CA ALA A 467 16.73 6.65 -8.03
C ALA A 467 18.23 6.47 -8.31
N GLU A 468 18.60 5.81 -9.40
CA GLU A 468 20.00 5.58 -9.80
C GLU A 468 20.72 6.88 -10.18
N GLU A 469 20.05 7.81 -10.86
CA GLU A 469 20.63 9.11 -11.21
C GLU A 469 20.89 9.96 -9.96
N ALA A 470 19.99 9.92 -8.96
CA ALA A 470 20.16 10.66 -7.71
C ALA A 470 21.27 10.05 -6.82
N ASP A 471 21.27 8.73 -6.61
CA ASP A 471 22.25 8.03 -5.74
C ASP A 471 23.62 7.84 -6.44
N GLY A 472 23.65 7.90 -7.78
CA GLY A 472 24.86 7.72 -8.59
C GLY A 472 25.41 6.28 -8.59
N VAL A 473 24.57 5.30 -8.24
CA VAL A 473 24.92 3.87 -8.22
C VAL A 473 23.86 3.04 -8.95
N ASP A 474 24.28 1.84 -9.37
CA ASP A 474 23.39 0.84 -9.97
C ASP A 474 22.54 0.17 -8.88
N LEU A 475 21.22 0.24 -9.06
CA LEU A 475 20.19 -0.26 -8.14
C LEU A 475 19.43 -1.46 -8.70
N ASP A 476 19.84 -2.03 -9.84
CA ASP A 476 19.24 -3.24 -10.43
C ASP A 476 18.99 -4.32 -9.38
N TRP A 477 20.00 -4.58 -8.53
CA TRP A 477 19.92 -5.57 -7.45
C TRP A 477 18.75 -5.31 -6.48
N PHE A 478 18.44 -4.05 -6.16
CA PHE A 478 17.38 -3.71 -5.22
C PHE A 478 16.02 -3.98 -5.85
N PHE A 479 15.82 -3.52 -7.09
CA PHE A 479 14.57 -3.70 -7.80
C PHE A 479 14.31 -5.17 -8.15
N ASP A 480 15.34 -5.90 -8.58
CA ASP A 480 15.29 -7.34 -8.81
C ASP A 480 14.90 -8.11 -7.53
N GLU A 481 15.52 -7.80 -6.39
CA GLU A 481 15.29 -8.52 -5.14
C GLU A 481 13.93 -8.18 -4.49
N TRP A 482 13.55 -6.90 -4.49
CA TRP A 482 12.42 -6.41 -3.68
C TRP A 482 11.14 -6.14 -4.46
N ILE A 483 11.24 -5.69 -5.71
CA ILE A 483 10.06 -5.39 -6.55
C ILE A 483 9.65 -6.61 -7.38
N TYR A 484 10.58 -7.15 -8.16
CA TYR A 484 10.36 -8.33 -9.01
C TYR A 484 10.44 -9.64 -8.23
N GLY A 485 11.32 -9.68 -7.22
CA GLY A 485 11.52 -10.84 -6.36
C GLY A 485 10.42 -11.04 -5.31
N GLU A 486 10.40 -12.25 -4.78
CA GLU A 486 9.48 -12.66 -3.71
C GLU A 486 10.18 -12.67 -2.35
N TYR A 487 9.36 -12.74 -1.29
CA TYR A 487 9.81 -12.95 0.09
C TYR A 487 10.62 -11.77 0.68
N HIS A 488 11.35 -12.06 1.76
CA HIS A 488 12.18 -11.15 2.56
C HIS A 488 13.33 -11.95 3.23
N PRO A 489 14.41 -11.33 3.72
CA PRO A 489 15.50 -12.04 4.38
C PRO A 489 15.12 -12.53 5.79
N LYS A 490 15.66 -13.70 6.15
CA LYS A 490 15.58 -14.26 7.50
C LYS A 490 16.99 -14.33 8.07
N TYR A 491 17.28 -13.50 9.05
CA TYR A 491 18.61 -13.39 9.65
C TYR A 491 18.75 -14.22 10.92
N ASN A 492 19.85 -14.95 11.03
CA ASN A 492 20.49 -15.23 12.30
C ASN A 492 21.67 -14.29 12.44
N TRP A 493 21.85 -13.66 13.60
CA TRP A 493 22.98 -12.77 13.80
C TRP A 493 23.54 -12.88 15.21
N GLY A 494 24.82 -12.62 15.39
CA GLY A 494 25.42 -12.59 16.72
C GLY A 494 26.67 -11.73 16.73
N TRP A 495 27.12 -11.34 17.90
CA TRP A 495 28.35 -10.56 18.05
C TRP A 495 29.19 -11.07 19.22
N THR A 496 30.48 -10.77 19.15
CA THR A 496 31.47 -11.10 20.19
C THR A 496 32.61 -10.09 20.12
N HIS A 497 33.34 -9.91 21.21
CA HIS A 497 34.50 -9.04 21.25
C HIS A 497 35.70 -9.70 21.92
N ARG A 498 36.89 -9.20 21.61
CA ARG A 498 38.13 -9.54 22.33
C ARG A 498 38.97 -8.29 22.55
N GLU A 499 39.65 -8.21 23.68
CA GLU A 499 40.65 -7.18 23.94
C GLU A 499 41.87 -7.40 23.04
N ASN A 500 42.41 -6.33 22.46
CA ASN A 500 43.57 -6.39 21.59
C ASN A 500 44.87 -6.22 22.40
N PRO A 501 45.97 -6.91 22.04
CA PRO A 501 47.25 -6.80 22.75
C PRO A 501 47.80 -5.37 22.85
N ASP A 502 47.50 -4.54 21.85
CA ASP A 502 47.99 -3.16 21.74
C ASP A 502 47.01 -2.11 22.30
N GLY A 503 45.92 -2.57 22.96
CA GLY A 503 44.83 -1.73 23.46
C GLY A 503 43.62 -1.66 22.51
N GLY A 504 42.46 -1.31 23.07
CA GLY A 504 41.17 -1.37 22.37
C GLY A 504 40.62 -2.79 22.25
N TYR A 505 39.56 -2.95 21.47
CA TYR A 505 38.83 -4.20 21.30
C TYR A 505 38.56 -4.48 19.81
N THR A 506 38.59 -5.75 19.44
CA THR A 506 38.05 -6.23 18.16
C THR A 506 36.61 -6.66 18.39
N LEU A 507 35.65 -5.95 17.80
CA LEU A 507 34.24 -6.34 17.71
C LEU A 507 34.03 -7.20 16.45
N ASN A 508 33.44 -8.37 16.61
CA ASN A 508 33.04 -9.26 15.52
C ASN A 508 31.53 -9.40 15.50
N VAL A 509 30.94 -9.32 14.31
CA VAL A 509 29.52 -9.54 14.08
C VAL A 509 29.39 -10.58 12.97
N LEU A 510 28.63 -11.63 13.23
CA LEU A 510 28.25 -12.64 12.24
C LEU A 510 26.79 -12.39 11.86
N ILE A 511 26.52 -12.33 10.57
CA ILE A 511 25.18 -12.25 10.00
C ILE A 511 25.02 -13.43 9.05
N GLU A 512 23.90 -14.13 9.14
CA GLU A 512 23.58 -15.28 8.31
C GLU A 512 22.17 -15.15 7.78
N GLN A 513 22.03 -15.28 6.46
CA GLN A 513 20.75 -15.43 5.80
C GLN A 513 20.38 -16.91 5.75
N VAL A 514 19.33 -17.29 6.47
CA VAL A 514 18.98 -18.70 6.74
C VAL A 514 17.84 -19.23 5.89
N GLN A 515 17.24 -18.39 5.05
CA GLN A 515 16.23 -18.79 4.09
C GLN A 515 16.79 -19.70 2.99
N SER A 516 15.90 -20.40 2.27
CA SER A 516 16.27 -21.25 1.12
C SER A 516 15.97 -20.64 -0.26
N TRP A 517 15.35 -19.45 -0.30
CA TRP A 517 15.15 -18.68 -1.53
C TRP A 517 16.37 -17.77 -1.76
N GLN A 518 16.19 -16.66 -2.48
CA GLN A 518 17.27 -15.73 -2.78
C GLN A 518 17.90 -15.11 -1.53
N LEU A 519 19.16 -14.67 -1.71
CA LEU A 519 19.84 -13.81 -0.75
C LEU A 519 19.48 -12.35 -1.07
N PHE A 520 19.47 -11.52 -0.04
CA PHE A 520 19.18 -10.10 -0.16
C PHE A 520 20.43 -9.31 0.19
N LYS A 521 20.73 -8.27 -0.59
CA LYS A 521 21.76 -7.30 -0.26
C LYS A 521 21.11 -6.15 0.51
N MET A 522 21.56 -5.83 1.72
CA MET A 522 21.06 -4.66 2.46
C MET A 522 22.13 -4.03 3.34
N PRO A 523 22.12 -2.69 3.49
CA PRO A 523 22.82 -2.02 4.58
C PRO A 523 22.08 -2.27 5.90
N ILE A 524 22.77 -2.86 6.87
CA ILE A 524 22.24 -3.16 8.20
C ILE A 524 22.87 -2.21 9.21
N ASP A 525 22.05 -1.38 9.84
CA ASP A 525 22.44 -0.54 10.97
C ASP A 525 22.73 -1.40 12.21
N LEU A 526 23.97 -1.38 12.69
CA LEU A 526 24.39 -1.98 13.95
C LEU A 526 24.72 -0.88 14.96
N ILE A 527 24.04 -0.85 16.11
CA ILE A 527 24.36 0.09 17.19
C ILE A 527 25.13 -0.63 18.28
N ALA A 528 26.43 -0.36 18.38
CA ALA A 528 27.29 -0.84 19.46
C ALA A 528 27.23 0.12 20.65
N SER A 529 26.92 -0.40 21.84
CA SER A 529 26.85 0.37 23.10
C SER A 529 28.07 0.12 23.97
N PHE A 530 28.58 1.16 24.64
CA PHE A 530 29.78 1.11 25.47
C PHE A 530 29.49 1.57 26.91
N GLY A 531 30.45 1.35 27.81
CA GLY A 531 30.35 1.84 29.18
C GLY A 531 30.19 3.36 29.24
N GLY A 532 29.28 3.86 30.08
CA GLY A 532 29.01 5.30 30.21
C GLY A 532 27.84 5.81 29.36
N GLY A 533 27.25 4.97 28.51
CA GLY A 533 26.11 5.31 27.66
C GLY A 533 26.49 5.80 26.26
N ASP A 534 27.76 5.70 25.89
CA ASP A 534 28.23 6.01 24.53
C ASP A 534 27.76 4.94 23.54
N GLU A 535 27.41 5.35 22.32
CA GLU A 535 26.97 4.47 21.23
C GLU A 535 27.69 4.80 19.92
N MET A 536 27.88 3.78 19.09
CA MET A 536 28.44 3.88 17.74
C MET A 536 27.52 3.17 16.75
N THR A 537 27.09 3.87 15.71
CA THR A 537 26.39 3.26 14.56
C THR A 537 27.40 2.77 13.53
N ILE A 538 27.20 1.55 13.06
CA ILE A 538 28.02 0.86 12.06
C ILE A 538 27.08 0.33 10.98
N VAL A 539 27.32 0.68 9.72
CA VAL A 539 26.52 0.16 8.59
C VAL A 539 27.22 -1.07 8.01
N ALA A 540 26.62 -2.24 8.18
CA ALA A 540 27.13 -3.51 7.67
C ALA A 540 26.39 -3.91 6.39
N TRP A 541 27.08 -3.87 5.25
CA TRP A 541 26.53 -4.33 3.96
C TRP A 541 26.57 -5.85 3.85
N ASP A 542 25.47 -6.51 4.21
CA ASP A 542 25.30 -7.96 4.08
C ASP A 542 24.79 -8.32 2.69
N SER A 543 25.38 -9.33 2.07
CA SER A 543 24.96 -9.85 0.76
C SER A 543 25.25 -11.34 0.58
N LEU A 544 25.58 -12.06 1.65
CA LEU A 544 26.03 -13.45 1.61
C LEU A 544 25.22 -14.31 2.56
N ALA A 545 25.16 -15.62 2.28
CA ALA A 545 24.49 -16.58 3.17
C ALA A 545 25.08 -16.59 4.60
N SER A 546 26.36 -16.25 4.74
CA SER A 546 27.05 -16.10 6.01
C SER A 546 28.19 -15.09 5.83
N GLN A 547 28.15 -13.98 6.56
CA GLN A 547 29.10 -12.88 6.46
C GLN A 547 29.56 -12.44 7.84
N GLN A 548 30.89 -12.32 8.00
CA GLN A 548 31.50 -11.82 9.22
C GLN A 548 32.03 -10.41 8.98
N PHE A 549 31.69 -9.52 9.91
CA PHE A 549 32.17 -8.15 9.97
C PHE A 549 33.07 -7.98 11.19
N THR A 550 34.14 -7.22 11.03
CA THR A 550 35.14 -6.99 12.09
C THR A 550 35.48 -5.53 12.19
N TYR A 551 35.34 -4.96 13.38
CA TYR A 551 35.57 -3.56 13.68
C TYR A 551 36.54 -3.42 14.84
N ILE A 552 37.44 -2.42 14.77
CA ILE A 552 38.31 -2.05 15.89
C ILE A 552 37.67 -0.87 16.61
N VAL A 553 37.48 -1.02 17.92
CA VAL A 553 36.82 -0.02 18.78
C VAL A 553 37.68 0.27 20.00
N ASP A 554 37.62 1.50 20.50
CA ASP A 554 38.53 1.97 21.56
C ASP A 554 38.14 1.48 22.96
N SER A 555 36.85 1.21 23.17
CA SER A 555 36.27 0.82 24.46
C SER A 555 35.56 -0.53 24.36
N GLU A 556 35.38 -1.21 25.50
CA GLU A 556 34.74 -2.52 25.54
C GLU A 556 33.27 -2.41 25.11
N PRO A 557 32.84 -3.12 24.04
CA PRO A 557 31.43 -3.23 23.69
C PRO A 557 30.66 -3.93 24.80
N THR A 558 29.55 -3.34 25.22
CA THR A 558 28.63 -3.90 26.23
C THR A 558 27.35 -4.45 25.61
N GLY A 559 27.05 -4.05 24.37
CA GLY A 559 25.89 -4.49 23.61
C GLY A 559 26.07 -4.18 22.12
N VAL A 560 25.37 -4.91 21.26
CA VAL A 560 25.14 -4.55 19.87
C VAL A 560 23.66 -4.76 19.60
N GLN A 561 23.02 -3.82 18.92
CA GLN A 561 21.63 -3.92 18.44
C GLN A 561 21.65 -4.09 16.92
N PHE A 562 20.75 -4.91 16.38
CA PHE A 562 20.62 -5.19 14.96
C PHE A 562 19.42 -4.46 14.40
N ASP A 563 19.67 -3.56 13.45
CA ASP A 563 18.68 -2.71 12.80
C ASP A 563 17.66 -2.11 13.79
N PRO A 564 18.09 -1.40 14.85
CA PRO A 564 17.19 -0.91 15.89
C PRO A 564 16.26 0.23 15.43
N ARG A 565 16.49 0.76 14.22
CA ARG A 565 15.63 1.73 13.54
C ARG A 565 14.63 1.07 12.59
N GLU A 566 14.72 -0.26 12.43
CA GLU A 566 13.83 -1.11 11.63
C GLU A 566 13.74 -0.66 10.17
N TRP A 567 14.90 -0.42 9.55
CA TRP A 567 14.98 -0.03 8.15
C TRP A 567 14.67 -1.17 7.18
N ILE A 568 14.77 -2.42 7.63
CA ILE A 568 14.69 -3.58 6.76
C ILE A 568 13.44 -4.39 7.05
N LEU A 569 12.67 -4.70 6.01
CA LEU A 569 11.61 -5.71 6.10
C LEU A 569 12.23 -7.10 6.28
N ARG A 570 12.30 -7.60 7.52
CA ARG A 570 13.03 -8.83 7.86
C ARG A 570 12.52 -9.54 9.10
N THR A 571 12.86 -10.83 9.20
CA THR A 571 12.91 -11.52 10.50
C THR A 571 14.37 -11.63 10.97
N ALA A 572 14.64 -11.40 12.25
CA ALA A 572 15.98 -11.52 12.81
C ALA A 572 15.97 -12.25 14.16
N ASN A 573 16.87 -13.24 14.30
CA ASN A 573 17.08 -13.98 15.53
C ASN A 573 18.52 -13.80 16.01
N GLN A 574 18.70 -13.31 17.23
CA GLN A 574 20.02 -13.23 17.82
C GLN A 574 20.48 -14.64 18.26
N ILE A 575 21.69 -15.01 17.83
CA ILE A 575 22.35 -16.28 18.13
C ILE A 575 23.63 -16.07 18.93
N ALA A 576 24.05 -17.13 19.61
CA ALA A 576 25.31 -17.19 20.31
C ALA A 576 26.48 -17.38 19.33
N VAL A 577 27.42 -16.44 19.33
CA VAL A 577 28.66 -16.55 18.56
C VAL A 577 29.86 -16.39 19.47
N GLY A 578 30.96 -17.02 19.10
CA GLY A 578 32.23 -16.93 19.79
C GLY A 578 33.35 -17.13 18.80
N ILE A 579 34.57 -16.83 19.22
CA ILE A 579 35.72 -16.77 18.32
C ILE A 579 36.47 -18.10 18.39
N ASP A 580 36.67 -18.78 17.26
CA ASP A 580 37.53 -19.96 17.18
C ASP A 580 39.03 -19.60 17.27
N ASP A 581 39.89 -20.61 17.33
CA ASP A 581 41.36 -20.42 17.45
C ASP A 581 41.97 -19.61 16.29
N ASN A 582 41.25 -19.44 15.17
CA ASN A 582 41.69 -18.69 14.00
C ASN A 582 41.09 -17.27 13.93
N GLY A 583 40.28 -16.87 14.90
CA GLY A 583 39.63 -15.55 14.88
C GLY A 583 38.30 -15.50 14.12
N VAL A 584 37.76 -16.66 13.70
CA VAL A 584 36.49 -16.74 12.97
C VAL A 584 35.36 -16.85 13.97
N ALA A 585 34.29 -16.08 13.76
CA ALA A 585 33.07 -16.22 14.55
C ALA A 585 32.39 -17.55 14.18
N THR A 586 32.33 -18.49 15.13
CA THR A 586 31.68 -19.78 14.96
C THR A 586 30.54 -19.93 15.97
N TYR A 587 29.59 -20.81 15.67
CA TYR A 587 28.56 -21.18 16.65
C TYR A 587 29.19 -21.76 17.93
N HIS A 588 28.71 -21.37 19.10
CA HIS A 588 29.05 -21.99 20.39
C HIS A 588 27.81 -22.45 21.13
N ASN A 589 27.96 -23.50 21.96
CA ASN A 589 26.90 -23.93 22.85
C ASN A 589 26.67 -22.85 23.91
N MET A 590 25.45 -22.36 24.09
CA MET A 590 25.15 -21.23 24.99
C MET A 590 23.88 -21.47 25.80
N LEU A 591 23.87 -20.98 27.04
CA LEU A 591 22.68 -20.83 27.86
C LEU A 591 22.31 -19.33 28.01
N ALA A 592 21.14 -18.93 27.52
CA ALA A 592 20.68 -17.54 27.60
C ALA A 592 20.15 -17.17 28.99
N GLN A 593 20.02 -15.87 29.25
CA GLN A 593 19.30 -15.36 30.42
C GLN A 593 17.80 -15.67 30.29
N ASN A 594 17.17 -16.23 31.33
CA ASN A 594 15.75 -16.56 31.33
C ASN A 594 14.88 -15.29 31.26
N PHE A 595 13.72 -15.36 30.60
CA PHE A 595 12.77 -14.26 30.48
C PHE A 595 11.32 -14.72 30.74
N PRO A 596 10.53 -13.98 31.55
CA PRO A 596 10.94 -12.82 32.35
C PRO A 596 11.91 -13.19 33.49
N ASN A 597 12.64 -12.21 34.03
CA ASN A 597 13.47 -12.33 35.24
C ASN A 597 13.59 -10.96 35.95
N PRO A 598 13.01 -10.74 37.14
CA PRO A 598 12.27 -11.72 37.95
C PRO A 598 10.97 -12.20 37.29
N PHE A 599 10.45 -13.36 37.70
CA PHE A 599 9.24 -13.93 37.11
C PHE A 599 8.21 -14.43 38.14
N ASN A 600 6.95 -14.48 37.70
CA ASN A 600 5.79 -15.03 38.41
C ASN A 600 4.66 -15.38 37.41
N PRO A 601 4.12 -16.62 37.37
CA PRO A 601 4.64 -17.85 37.96
C PRO A 601 5.69 -18.54 37.06
N GLU A 602 5.84 -18.12 35.80
CA GLU A 602 6.63 -18.83 34.79
C GLU A 602 7.71 -17.99 34.09
N THR A 603 8.75 -18.68 33.62
CA THR A 603 9.84 -18.13 32.82
C THR A 603 10.24 -19.11 31.72
N VAL A 604 10.80 -18.59 30.64
CA VAL A 604 11.36 -19.35 29.53
C VAL A 604 12.88 -19.25 29.58
N ILE A 605 13.55 -20.39 29.49
CA ILE A 605 15.01 -20.49 29.41
C ILE A 605 15.37 -20.89 27.98
N TYR A 606 16.12 -20.04 27.28
CA TYR A 606 16.61 -20.32 25.93
C TYR A 606 18.04 -20.85 25.96
N PHE A 607 18.37 -21.74 25.04
CA PHE A 607 19.73 -22.25 24.85
C PHE A 607 19.98 -22.66 23.40
N GLN A 608 21.26 -22.75 23.02
CA GLN A 608 21.67 -23.10 21.66
C GLN A 608 22.68 -24.24 21.66
N LEU A 609 22.54 -25.15 20.71
CA LEU A 609 23.45 -26.27 20.49
C LEU A 609 24.09 -26.21 19.10
N THR A 610 25.40 -26.40 19.05
CA THR A 610 26.22 -26.40 17.81
C THR A 610 26.13 -27.70 17.05
N GLU A 611 25.83 -28.80 17.75
CA GLU A 611 25.68 -30.15 17.21
C GLU A 611 24.60 -30.91 17.99
N PRO A 612 23.96 -31.92 17.38
CA PRO A 612 23.03 -32.78 18.09
C PRO A 612 23.75 -33.52 19.23
N GLN A 613 23.28 -33.33 20.47
CA GLN A 613 23.91 -33.93 21.64
C GLN A 613 22.89 -34.17 22.75
N ASN A 614 23.25 -35.01 23.72
CA ASN A 614 22.46 -35.13 24.94
C ASN A 614 22.69 -33.92 25.84
N VAL A 615 21.61 -33.30 26.28
CA VAL A 615 21.67 -32.16 27.19
C VAL A 615 20.75 -32.34 28.38
N ARG A 616 21.21 -31.81 29.52
CA ARG A 616 20.47 -31.78 30.77
C ARG A 616 20.30 -30.34 31.26
N MET A 617 19.06 -29.96 31.54
CA MET A 617 18.69 -28.69 32.16
C MET A 617 18.21 -28.91 33.59
N GLU A 618 18.91 -28.33 34.56
CA GLU A 618 18.59 -28.46 35.99
C GLU A 618 18.50 -27.11 36.69
N ILE A 619 17.57 -27.02 37.65
CA ILE A 619 17.39 -25.89 38.56
C ILE A 619 18.00 -26.22 39.91
N TYR A 620 18.68 -25.25 40.52
CA TYR A 620 19.36 -25.34 41.80
C TYR A 620 18.95 -24.16 42.71
N ASP A 621 18.88 -24.41 44.02
CA ASP A 621 18.72 -23.34 45.01
C ASP A 621 20.07 -22.66 45.34
N ILE A 622 20.04 -21.62 46.18
CA ILE A 622 21.24 -20.89 46.60
C ILE A 622 22.29 -21.74 47.34
N ASN A 623 21.90 -22.90 47.86
CA ASN A 623 22.80 -23.83 48.55
C ASN A 623 23.36 -24.89 47.59
N GLY A 624 23.05 -24.80 46.29
CA GLY A 624 23.45 -25.78 45.28
C GLY A 624 22.65 -27.08 45.33
N ARG A 625 21.51 -27.13 46.04
CA ARG A 625 20.64 -28.30 46.04
C ARG A 625 19.79 -28.28 44.77
N ARG A 626 19.76 -29.39 44.04
CA ARG A 626 18.88 -29.54 42.86
C ARG A 626 17.42 -29.46 43.28
N VAL A 627 16.66 -28.63 42.57
CA VAL A 627 15.24 -28.32 42.76
C VAL A 627 14.39 -29.04 41.73
N LYS A 628 14.78 -28.96 40.45
CA LYS A 628 14.04 -29.57 39.33
C LYS A 628 14.96 -29.98 38.20
N THR A 629 14.69 -31.10 37.56
CA THR A 629 15.22 -31.43 36.22
C THR A 629 14.17 -31.03 35.20
N LEU A 630 14.46 -30.01 34.39
CA LEU A 630 13.52 -29.55 33.36
C LEU A 630 13.59 -30.43 32.12
N MET A 631 14.75 -31.00 31.84
CA MET A 631 15.03 -31.73 30.62
C MET A 631 16.29 -32.59 30.78
N ASP A 632 16.28 -33.79 30.19
CA ASP A 632 17.43 -34.71 30.11
C ASP A 632 17.23 -35.60 28.88
N GLN A 633 17.58 -35.08 27.69
CA GLN A 633 17.30 -35.75 26.41
C GLN A 633 18.29 -35.34 25.32
N SER A 634 18.31 -36.10 24.22
CA SER A 634 19.01 -35.73 23.00
C SER A 634 18.25 -34.63 22.27
N ILE A 635 18.96 -33.58 21.87
CA ILE A 635 18.40 -32.42 21.19
C ILE A 635 19.21 -32.14 19.94
N SER A 636 18.53 -31.78 18.86
CA SER A 636 19.17 -31.41 17.59
C SER A 636 19.99 -30.13 17.72
N ARG A 637 20.91 -29.91 16.77
CA ARG A 637 21.53 -28.59 16.56
C ARG A 637 20.44 -27.51 16.43
N GLY A 638 20.72 -26.30 16.93
CA GLY A 638 19.86 -25.13 16.79
C GLY A 638 19.50 -24.49 18.13
N SER A 639 18.59 -23.52 18.08
CA SER A 639 18.07 -22.81 19.25
C SER A 639 16.86 -23.53 19.84
N HIS A 640 16.80 -23.60 21.15
CA HIS A 640 15.79 -24.35 21.91
C HIS A 640 15.35 -23.55 23.13
N SER A 641 14.20 -23.93 23.68
CA SER A 641 13.71 -23.34 24.93
C SER A 641 13.05 -24.35 25.85
N VAL A 642 13.03 -24.05 27.15
CA VAL A 642 12.35 -24.83 28.18
C VAL A 642 11.70 -23.92 29.22
N ARG A 643 10.48 -24.27 29.64
CA ARG A 643 9.72 -23.47 30.63
C ARG A 643 9.92 -23.98 32.05
N TRP A 644 9.97 -23.06 33.00
CA TRP A 644 9.87 -23.37 34.43
C TRP A 644 8.79 -22.52 35.09
N ASN A 645 7.91 -23.17 35.84
CA ASN A 645 6.75 -22.58 36.51
C ASN A 645 6.89 -22.51 38.05
N GLY A 646 8.13 -22.46 38.56
CA GLY A 646 8.38 -22.32 39.99
C GLY A 646 8.00 -23.53 40.86
N VAL A 647 8.02 -24.75 40.31
CA VAL A 647 7.80 -26.00 41.06
C VAL A 647 9.05 -26.89 41.10
N ASN A 648 9.15 -27.77 42.10
CA ASN A 648 10.20 -28.78 42.21
C ASN A 648 9.87 -30.09 41.45
N ASP A 649 10.74 -31.10 41.51
CA ASP A 649 10.53 -32.44 40.92
C ASP A 649 9.27 -33.16 41.47
N GLN A 650 8.77 -32.80 42.67
CA GLN A 650 7.57 -33.37 43.29
C GLN A 650 6.28 -32.63 42.90
N GLY A 651 6.38 -31.52 42.15
CA GLY A 651 5.25 -30.67 41.78
C GLY A 651 4.88 -29.62 42.83
N ASP A 652 5.62 -29.51 43.93
CA ASP A 652 5.38 -28.50 44.96
C ASP A 652 5.99 -27.14 44.54
N SER A 653 5.26 -26.06 44.82
CA SER A 653 5.75 -24.69 44.57
C SER A 653 6.94 -24.35 45.48
N VAL A 654 7.99 -23.77 44.89
CA VAL A 654 9.19 -23.34 45.61
C VAL A 654 8.99 -21.96 46.26
N ASN A 655 9.88 -21.53 47.16
CA ASN A 655 9.77 -20.21 47.80
C ASN A 655 10.27 -19.09 46.87
N SER A 656 9.79 -17.85 47.05
CA SER A 656 10.41 -16.69 46.40
C SER A 656 11.89 -16.62 46.75
N GLY A 657 12.75 -16.33 45.78
CA GLY A 657 14.19 -16.29 45.99
C GLY A 657 15.02 -16.42 44.72
N ILE A 658 16.33 -16.49 44.93
CA ILE A 658 17.31 -16.67 43.86
C ILE A 658 17.47 -18.17 43.58
N TYR A 659 17.46 -18.51 42.30
CA TYR A 659 17.73 -19.85 41.80
C TYR A 659 18.81 -19.78 40.72
N PHE A 660 19.46 -20.91 40.47
CA PHE A 660 20.40 -21.07 39.38
C PHE A 660 19.87 -22.14 38.43
N TYR A 661 20.05 -21.96 37.13
CA TYR A 661 19.77 -22.99 36.15
C TYR A 661 21.03 -23.30 35.37
N ARG A 662 21.22 -24.57 35.07
CA ARG A 662 22.43 -25.11 34.47
C ARG A 662 22.10 -25.98 33.28
N LEU A 663 22.80 -25.73 32.18
CA LEU A 663 22.83 -26.56 31.00
C LEU A 663 24.11 -27.38 31.02
N THR A 664 23.99 -28.70 30.88
CA THR A 664 25.13 -29.61 30.76
C THR A 664 24.99 -30.38 29.45
N GLY A 665 25.95 -30.24 28.56
CA GLY A 665 26.11 -31.07 27.35
C GLY A 665 27.26 -32.06 27.48
N GLU A 666 27.69 -32.63 26.36
CA GLU A 666 28.74 -33.66 26.35
C GLU A 666 30.13 -33.09 26.65
N SER A 667 30.40 -31.87 26.17
CA SER A 667 31.71 -31.20 26.28
C SER A 667 31.63 -29.81 26.93
N PHE A 668 30.44 -29.35 27.34
CA PHE A 668 30.23 -28.02 27.90
C PHE A 668 29.27 -28.01 29.09
N GLN A 669 29.41 -26.98 29.93
CA GLN A 669 28.48 -26.70 31.03
C GLN A 669 28.38 -25.19 31.23
N ASP A 670 27.16 -24.66 31.25
CA ASP A 670 26.90 -23.23 31.51
C ASP A 670 25.85 -23.07 32.62
N THR A 671 25.95 -22.02 33.43
CA THR A 671 25.06 -21.76 34.58
C THR A 671 24.72 -20.27 34.67
N LYS A 672 23.43 -19.98 34.83
CA LYS A 672 22.90 -18.62 34.96
C LYS A 672 22.02 -18.48 36.21
N ARG A 673 21.80 -17.25 36.65
CA ARG A 673 21.04 -16.89 37.85
C ARG A 673 19.65 -16.37 37.45
N MET A 674 18.61 -16.76 38.17
CA MET A 674 17.25 -16.25 38.02
C MET A 674 16.60 -15.92 39.37
N THR A 675 15.58 -15.06 39.34
CA THR A 675 14.84 -14.61 40.53
C THR A 675 13.37 -14.96 40.38
N PHE A 676 12.85 -15.78 41.31
CA PHE A 676 11.43 -16.12 41.38
C PHE A 676 10.75 -15.28 42.46
N ILE A 677 9.60 -14.69 42.15
CA ILE A 677 8.81 -13.87 43.07
C ILE A 677 7.37 -14.41 43.10
N LYS A 678 6.82 -14.62 44.29
CA LYS A 678 5.41 -14.97 44.51
C LYS A 678 4.56 -13.74 44.72
#